data_AF-A0A1B1M300-F1
#
_entry.id   AF-A0A1B1M300-F1
#
_cell.length_a   1.000
_cell.length_b   1.000
_cell.length_c   1.000
_cell.angle_alpha   90.00
_cell.angle_beta   90.00
_cell.angle_gamma   90.00
#
_symmetry.space_group_name_H-M   'P 1'
#
loop_
_entity.id
_entity.type
_entity.pdbx_description
1 polymer ?
#
loop_
_entity_poly.entity_id
_entity_poly.type
_entity_poly.pdbx_seq_one_letter_code
_entity_poly.pdbx_strand_id
1 'polypeptide(L)'
;MLTRDRRIRRTAGALASAALFLPLLGAAPSDAAPSDARASASRLQLAFASAAAEYHVPQSVLLGVSYLQSRWDAHAGAPSVTGGYGPMHLTDARTALADAPPHHAEGTEDPRGDSARPPLLPTAEVPHSSELPARLKTLSKAADLTGIPAERLRTDPVANVAGGAALLAAAQKDLGEPLSKDPAAWYGAVARFPGADDSATAAAYADDVYDVLRSGAERTTDAGQRIALAAQPDLAPDSAQLTRTGLRAVGADGTECPRTVSCEWIPAPYEQFGDNDYGNHDLGDRPASQSIDYIVIHDTEGAWEGVLNLVQDPTYVSWHYSLRSTDGHIAQHVKAKDVAWHAGNWYVNAKSIGLEHEGFLANPDAWYTEAMYRTSARLVRYLSQKYDIPLDRQHILGHDTVPGPTTATISGMHTDPGPYWDWRHYFELLGRPLVPTASAHGGLVTIRPDYATNRPVYTGCVTKGEPCADHGSSEVRLYSDHSEKSALITDIGLGKAPTTDVNDLSSRVSTGQQYAVAGRYGDWTAIWYLGQKAWFKNPRANPTAVQAGGRVVTPRDGLKSVPVYGRAYPEASAYPAGVPAQEVSPLPYKVLAGQKYVIGAQQPGQYYYAVTFNTDAHRVVTGKDLYYQIQFGHRVAFVRAADVRVQPSGS
;
A
#
# COMPACT_ATOMS: atom_id res chain seq x y z
N MET A 1 -59.04 -34.61 44.25
CA MET A 1 -60.47 -34.74 44.59
C MET A 1 -61.27 -34.24 43.38
N LEU A 2 -61.87 -35.17 42.63
CA LEU A 2 -63.06 -35.10 41.75
C LEU A 2 -63.30 -33.82 40.88
N THR A 3 -63.11 -33.90 39.54
CA THR A 3 -64.14 -33.99 38.44
C THR A 3 -65.03 -32.74 38.24
N ARG A 4 -65.44 -32.26 37.06
CA ARG A 4 -65.75 -32.88 35.75
C ARG A 4 -66.08 -31.79 34.70
N ASP A 5 -65.89 -32.13 33.42
CA ASP A 5 -66.30 -31.41 32.20
C ASP A 5 -67.81 -31.13 32.03
N ARG A 6 -68.16 -30.14 31.18
CA ARG A 6 -68.82 -30.36 29.85
C ARG A 6 -69.05 -29.09 29.00
N ARG A 7 -68.83 -29.27 27.69
CA ARG A 7 -69.10 -28.37 26.54
C ARG A 7 -70.57 -28.42 26.08
N ILE A 8 -70.98 -27.48 25.20
CA ILE A 8 -71.70 -27.65 23.89
C ILE A 8 -72.02 -26.24 23.30
N ARG A 9 -71.47 -25.86 22.12
CA ARG A 9 -72.07 -25.62 20.75
C ARG A 9 -73.15 -24.51 20.67
N ARG A 10 -73.43 -23.75 19.59
CA ARG A 10 -72.89 -23.39 18.25
C ARG A 10 -73.86 -22.33 17.64
N THR A 11 -73.34 -21.27 17.01
CA THR A 11 -73.76 -20.54 15.76
C THR A 11 -75.18 -19.98 15.46
N ALA A 12 -75.14 -18.78 14.84
CA ALA A 12 -76.01 -18.15 13.81
C ALA A 12 -77.36 -17.51 14.24
N GLY A 13 -77.86 -16.38 13.72
CA GLY A 13 -77.43 -15.40 12.71
C GLY A 13 -78.54 -14.36 12.38
N ALA A 14 -78.13 -13.19 11.87
CA ALA A 14 -78.78 -12.29 10.87
C ALA A 14 -79.97 -11.32 11.14
N LEU A 15 -79.88 -10.19 10.40
CA LEU A 15 -80.85 -9.17 9.93
C LEU A 15 -81.15 -7.95 10.84
N ALA A 16 -81.35 -6.71 10.37
CA ALA A 16 -81.05 -5.92 9.16
C ALA A 16 -81.68 -4.53 9.41
N SER A 17 -81.10 -3.43 8.91
CA SER A 17 -81.84 -2.27 8.38
C SER A 17 -80.88 -1.25 7.77
N ALA A 18 -81.12 -0.92 6.51
CA ALA A 18 -80.42 0.08 5.72
C ALA A 18 -81.24 1.37 5.65
N ALA A 19 -80.57 2.51 5.67
CA ALA A 19 -81.05 3.77 5.12
C ALA A 19 -79.88 4.48 4.41
N LEU A 20 -80.07 4.80 3.14
CA LEU A 20 -79.13 5.47 2.23
C LEU A 20 -79.56 6.92 2.03
N PHE A 21 -78.61 7.87 1.89
CA PHE A 21 -78.52 8.85 0.77
C PHE A 21 -77.22 9.71 0.83
N LEU A 22 -76.26 9.32 -0.03
CA LEU A 22 -75.18 9.99 -0.85
C LEU A 22 -74.89 11.52 -0.80
N PRO A 23 -73.74 12.03 -1.35
CA PRO A 23 -72.54 11.37 -1.88
C PRO A 23 -71.17 11.86 -1.31
N LEU A 24 -70.19 10.95 -1.26
CA LEU A 24 -68.75 11.23 -1.18
C LEU A 24 -68.16 11.13 -2.59
N LEU A 25 -67.49 12.18 -3.05
CA LEU A 25 -66.74 12.21 -4.30
C LEU A 25 -65.23 12.34 -3.99
N GLY A 26 -64.50 11.25 -4.28
CA GLY A 26 -63.15 11.28 -4.85
C GLY A 26 -61.94 11.53 -3.94
N ALA A 27 -61.30 10.44 -3.48
CA ALA A 27 -59.85 10.38 -3.39
C ALA A 27 -59.38 8.93 -3.70
N ALA A 28 -58.66 8.78 -4.79
CA ALA A 28 -57.99 7.55 -5.23
C ALA A 28 -56.87 7.15 -4.23
N PRO A 29 -56.38 5.90 -4.25
CA PRO A 29 -55.32 5.47 -3.32
C PRO A 29 -54.06 6.29 -3.59
N SER A 30 -53.51 6.89 -2.55
CA SER A 30 -52.19 7.53 -2.62
C SER A 30 -51.16 6.45 -2.90
N ASP A 31 -50.51 6.54 -4.07
CA ASP A 31 -49.27 5.84 -4.35
C ASP A 31 -48.31 6.05 -3.19
N ALA A 32 -47.89 4.95 -2.58
CA ALA A 32 -46.77 4.96 -1.65
C ALA A 32 -45.53 5.39 -2.42
N ALA A 33 -45.09 6.63 -2.20
CA ALA A 33 -43.84 7.13 -2.72
C ALA A 33 -42.67 6.27 -2.22
N PRO A 34 -41.63 6.02 -3.05
CA PRO A 34 -40.44 5.30 -2.59
C PRO A 34 -39.68 6.15 -1.57
N SER A 35 -39.29 5.50 -0.48
CA SER A 35 -38.44 5.93 0.64
C SER A 35 -37.43 7.07 0.39
N ASP A 36 -37.32 7.93 1.40
CA ASP A 36 -36.42 9.08 1.66
C ASP A 36 -34.89 8.92 1.46
N ALA A 37 -34.42 7.96 0.66
CA ALA A 37 -32.99 7.79 0.35
C ALA A 37 -32.44 8.86 -0.64
N ARG A 38 -33.32 9.62 -1.31
CA ARG A 38 -32.95 10.69 -2.25
C ARG A 38 -32.75 12.08 -1.60
N ALA A 39 -33.03 12.23 -0.31
CA ALA A 39 -33.28 13.55 0.30
C ALA A 39 -32.08 14.25 1.01
N SER A 40 -30.86 13.72 0.94
CA SER A 40 -29.68 14.55 1.21
C SER A 40 -28.48 14.09 0.38
N ALA A 41 -28.40 14.54 -0.87
CA ALA A 41 -27.14 14.47 -1.61
C ALA A 41 -26.06 15.18 -0.78
N SER A 42 -24.90 14.54 -0.58
CA SER A 42 -23.81 15.15 0.16
C SER A 42 -23.36 16.44 -0.52
N ARG A 43 -22.83 17.39 0.26
CA ARG A 43 -22.36 18.70 -0.25
C ARG A 43 -21.39 18.52 -1.43
N LEU A 44 -20.52 17.51 -1.35
CA LEU A 44 -19.55 17.19 -2.39
C LEU A 44 -20.21 16.54 -3.62
N GLN A 45 -21.20 15.64 -3.47
CA GLN A 45 -21.98 15.12 -4.62
C GLN A 45 -22.67 16.26 -5.39
N LEU A 46 -23.22 17.25 -4.66
CA LEU A 46 -23.81 18.46 -5.25
C LEU A 46 -22.75 19.32 -5.94
N ALA A 47 -21.54 19.45 -5.37
CA ALA A 47 -20.44 20.16 -6.00
C ALA A 47 -20.05 19.54 -7.35
N PHE A 48 -19.99 18.20 -7.44
CA PHE A 48 -19.78 17.51 -8.72
C PHE A 48 -20.88 17.82 -9.74
N ALA A 49 -22.15 17.81 -9.32
CA ALA A 49 -23.27 18.14 -10.20
C ALA A 49 -23.23 19.61 -10.68
N SER A 50 -22.92 20.56 -9.79
CA SER A 50 -22.81 21.97 -10.12
C SER A 50 -21.64 22.25 -11.07
N ALA A 51 -20.45 21.72 -10.79
CA ALA A 51 -19.29 21.87 -11.65
C ALA A 51 -19.49 21.21 -13.03
N ALA A 52 -20.12 20.03 -13.07
CA ALA A 52 -20.50 19.37 -14.32
C ALA A 52 -21.42 20.26 -15.18
N ALA A 53 -22.41 20.92 -14.57
CA ALA A 53 -23.31 21.82 -15.27
C ALA A 53 -22.62 23.10 -15.77
N GLU A 54 -21.75 23.70 -14.94
CA GLU A 54 -21.03 24.94 -15.25
C GLU A 54 -20.01 24.75 -16.38
N TYR A 55 -19.22 23.68 -16.32
CA TYR A 55 -18.13 23.42 -17.28
C TYR A 55 -18.55 22.50 -18.44
N HIS A 56 -19.83 22.10 -18.48
CA HIS A 56 -20.40 21.19 -19.46
C HIS A 56 -19.66 19.85 -19.59
N VAL A 57 -19.14 19.33 -18.47
CA VAL A 57 -18.52 18.01 -18.34
C VAL A 57 -19.57 17.03 -17.82
N PRO A 58 -19.71 15.80 -18.34
CA PRO A 58 -20.59 14.81 -17.74
C PRO A 58 -20.21 14.55 -16.28
N GLN A 59 -21.19 14.62 -15.37
CA GLN A 59 -20.96 14.41 -13.94
C GLN A 59 -20.28 13.06 -13.66
N SER A 60 -20.62 12.01 -14.43
CA SER A 60 -19.99 10.70 -14.29
C SER A 60 -18.50 10.75 -14.59
N VAL A 61 -18.07 11.44 -15.65
CA VAL A 61 -16.65 11.60 -16.00
C VAL A 61 -15.90 12.30 -14.87
N LEU A 62 -16.47 13.39 -14.32
CA LEU A 62 -15.85 14.13 -13.23
C LEU A 62 -15.71 13.28 -11.95
N LEU A 63 -16.76 12.50 -11.61
CA LEU A 63 -16.71 11.54 -10.51
C LEU A 63 -15.69 10.42 -10.77
N GLY A 64 -15.61 9.88 -11.99
CA GLY A 64 -14.67 8.82 -12.34
C GLY A 64 -13.21 9.26 -12.25
N VAL A 65 -12.89 10.43 -12.80
CA VAL A 65 -11.57 11.05 -12.69
C VAL A 65 -11.22 11.31 -11.21
N SER A 66 -12.13 11.93 -10.45
CA SER A 66 -11.90 12.19 -9.04
C SER A 66 -11.71 10.91 -8.21
N TYR A 67 -12.43 9.84 -8.55
CA TYR A 67 -12.25 8.55 -7.90
C TYR A 67 -10.84 7.99 -8.13
N LEU A 68 -10.34 8.05 -9.37
CA LEU A 68 -8.99 7.58 -9.71
C LEU A 68 -7.86 8.45 -9.10
N GLN A 69 -8.17 9.70 -8.79
CA GLN A 69 -7.21 10.58 -8.16
C GLN A 69 -7.15 10.33 -6.65
N SER A 70 -8.27 10.43 -5.95
CA SER A 70 -8.33 10.51 -4.48
C SER A 70 -9.36 9.59 -3.83
N ARG A 71 -10.10 8.80 -4.61
CA ARG A 71 -11.32 8.10 -4.14
C ARG A 71 -12.35 9.07 -3.52
N TRP A 72 -12.39 10.30 -4.06
CA TRP A 72 -13.19 11.46 -3.63
C TRP A 72 -12.80 12.12 -2.31
N ASP A 73 -11.68 11.72 -1.70
CA ASP A 73 -11.23 12.30 -0.43
C ASP A 73 -10.65 13.70 -0.58
N ALA A 74 -10.83 14.50 0.47
CA ALA A 74 -10.30 15.86 0.53
C ALA A 74 -8.98 15.96 1.30
N HIS A 75 -8.65 14.93 2.08
CA HIS A 75 -7.48 14.80 2.95
C HIS A 75 -7.30 16.01 3.87
N ALA A 76 -8.41 16.59 4.35
CA ALA A 76 -8.43 17.82 5.14
C ALA A 76 -7.61 19.00 4.56
N GLY A 77 -7.40 19.04 3.24
CA GLY A 77 -6.60 20.05 2.55
C GLY A 77 -5.09 19.77 2.53
N ALA A 78 -4.66 18.62 3.04
CA ALA A 78 -3.28 18.17 2.95
C ALA A 78 -2.91 17.79 1.50
N PRO A 79 -1.69 18.11 1.04
CA PRO A 79 -1.20 17.63 -0.23
C PRO A 79 -0.97 16.11 -0.20
N SER A 80 -1.12 15.44 -1.34
CA SER A 80 -0.61 14.09 -1.56
C SER A 80 0.93 14.08 -1.54
N VAL A 81 1.51 12.88 -1.63
CA VAL A 81 2.94 12.66 -1.84
C VAL A 81 3.58 13.40 -3.04
N THR A 82 2.81 13.78 -4.05
CA THR A 82 3.28 14.60 -5.19
C THR A 82 2.73 16.03 -5.20
N GLY A 83 2.23 16.53 -4.07
CA GLY A 83 1.68 17.88 -3.95
C GLY A 83 0.33 18.12 -4.64
N GLY A 84 -0.47 17.07 -4.89
CA GLY A 84 -1.85 17.19 -5.35
C GLY A 84 -2.84 17.40 -4.21
N TYR A 85 -3.81 18.29 -4.39
CA TYR A 85 -4.76 18.67 -3.34
C TYR A 85 -6.19 18.27 -3.71
N GLY A 86 -6.96 17.88 -2.70
CA GLY A 86 -8.41 17.68 -2.76
C GLY A 86 -8.88 16.56 -3.70
N PRO A 87 -10.21 16.46 -3.93
CA PRO A 87 -10.80 15.34 -4.65
C PRO A 87 -10.31 15.16 -6.09
N MET A 88 -9.87 16.23 -6.75
CA MET A 88 -9.38 16.20 -8.13
C MET A 88 -7.85 16.10 -8.24
N HIS A 89 -7.12 16.02 -7.11
CA HIS A 89 -5.65 16.00 -7.05
C HIS A 89 -5.01 17.11 -7.91
N LEU A 90 -5.42 18.36 -7.65
CA LEU A 90 -4.84 19.52 -8.34
C LEU A 90 -3.44 19.78 -7.79
N THR A 91 -2.40 19.68 -8.62
CA THR A 91 -1.00 19.70 -8.19
C THR A 91 -0.43 21.12 -8.07
N ASP A 92 0.14 21.40 -6.90
CA ASP A 92 0.93 22.59 -6.56
C ASP A 92 2.17 22.12 -5.77
N ALA A 93 3.05 21.39 -6.47
CA ALA A 93 4.22 20.77 -5.84
C ALA A 93 5.19 21.82 -5.27
N ARG A 94 5.26 23.03 -5.84
CA ARG A 94 6.12 24.08 -5.31
C ARG A 94 5.72 24.47 -3.89
N THR A 95 4.43 24.65 -3.64
CA THR A 95 3.93 24.94 -2.29
C THR A 95 4.08 23.73 -1.38
N ALA A 96 3.76 22.52 -1.86
CA ALA A 96 3.90 21.31 -1.03
C ALA A 96 5.36 21.03 -0.61
N LEU A 97 6.32 21.28 -1.49
CA LEU A 97 7.75 21.03 -1.26
C LEU A 97 8.45 22.18 -0.49
N ALA A 98 7.85 23.37 -0.39
CA ALA A 98 8.43 24.49 0.35
C ALA A 98 8.50 24.21 1.87
N ASP A 99 7.58 23.38 2.37
CA ASP A 99 7.49 22.98 3.78
C ASP A 99 8.08 21.59 4.02
N ALA A 100 8.62 20.92 2.99
CA ALA A 100 9.18 19.60 3.11
C ALA A 100 10.62 19.66 3.66
N PRO A 101 10.92 19.10 4.85
CA PRO A 101 12.30 18.95 5.28
C PRO A 101 13.07 18.09 4.26
N PRO A 102 14.38 18.33 4.09
CA PRO A 102 15.22 17.45 3.30
C PRO A 102 15.20 16.06 3.95
N HIS A 103 14.61 15.09 3.27
CA HIS A 103 14.75 13.68 3.61
C HIS A 103 15.89 13.13 2.76
N HIS A 104 17.02 12.90 3.41
CA HIS A 104 18.09 12.08 2.86
C HIS A 104 18.29 10.89 3.79
N ALA A 105 18.70 9.78 3.19
CA ALA A 105 19.21 8.60 3.85
C ALA A 105 20.37 8.99 4.78
N GLU A 106 20.07 9.43 6.00
CA GLU A 106 21.06 9.53 7.05
C GLU A 106 21.38 8.12 7.53
N GLY A 107 22.37 7.51 6.88
CA GLY A 107 22.84 6.19 7.24
C GLY A 107 24.25 5.94 6.72
N THR A 108 25.09 5.38 7.58
CA THR A 108 26.32 4.70 7.14
C THR A 108 26.02 3.25 6.72
N GLU A 109 24.79 2.97 6.27
CA GLU A 109 24.33 1.61 5.97
C GLU A 109 24.75 1.21 4.56
N ASP A 110 25.16 -0.06 4.42
CA ASP A 110 25.38 -0.66 3.11
C ASP A 110 24.04 -1.14 2.55
N PRO A 111 23.51 -0.51 1.48
CA PRO A 111 22.20 -0.83 0.90
C PRO A 111 22.13 -2.24 0.30
N ARG A 112 23.29 -2.87 0.05
CA ARG A 112 23.36 -4.28 -0.37
C ARG A 112 23.09 -5.21 0.80
N GLY A 113 23.46 -4.83 2.02
CA GLY A 113 23.42 -5.68 3.21
C GLY A 113 24.35 -6.89 3.13
N ASP A 114 25.44 -6.78 2.36
CA ASP A 114 26.36 -7.88 2.06
C ASP A 114 27.71 -7.70 2.75
N SER A 115 27.95 -8.49 3.79
CA SER A 115 29.20 -8.47 4.57
C SER A 115 30.42 -9.01 3.81
N ALA A 116 30.26 -9.55 2.60
CA ALA A 116 31.37 -10.07 1.81
C ALA A 116 32.15 -8.98 1.05
N ARG A 117 31.63 -7.74 1.02
CA ARG A 117 32.22 -6.59 0.33
C ARG A 117 32.48 -5.44 1.32
N PRO A 118 33.43 -4.52 1.03
CA PRO A 118 33.53 -3.25 1.76
C PRO A 118 32.20 -2.49 1.68
N PRO A 119 31.71 -1.86 2.76
CA PRO A 119 30.44 -1.14 2.74
C PRO A 119 30.35 -0.11 1.62
N LEU A 120 29.28 -0.17 0.83
CA LEU A 120 28.93 0.87 -0.12
C LEU A 120 28.23 1.99 0.65
N LEU A 121 28.75 3.22 0.55
CA LEU A 121 28.21 4.40 1.21
C LEU A 121 27.91 5.45 0.14
N PRO A 122 26.75 5.37 -0.53
CA PRO A 122 26.41 6.30 -1.60
C PRO A 122 26.35 7.73 -1.06
N THR A 123 27.06 8.65 -1.72
CA THR A 123 27.08 10.09 -1.34
C THR A 123 26.30 10.97 -2.32
N ALA A 124 25.57 10.37 -3.26
CA ALA A 124 24.82 11.11 -4.27
C ALA A 124 23.71 11.94 -3.59
N GLU A 125 23.80 13.26 -3.71
CA GLU A 125 22.74 14.19 -3.32
C GLU A 125 21.83 14.43 -4.54
N VAL A 126 20.52 14.33 -4.34
CA VAL A 126 19.54 14.61 -5.40
C VAL A 126 19.51 16.11 -5.67
N PRO A 127 19.78 16.58 -6.90
CA PRO A 127 19.63 17.98 -7.23
C PRO A 127 18.15 18.39 -7.13
N HIS A 128 17.86 19.46 -6.40
CA HIS A 128 16.54 20.09 -6.49
C HIS A 128 16.32 20.62 -7.92
N SER A 129 15.40 20.02 -8.67
CA SER A 129 15.02 20.58 -9.97
C SER A 129 14.37 21.95 -9.77
N SER A 130 14.96 22.98 -10.37
CA SER A 130 14.40 24.34 -10.33
C SER A 130 13.11 24.47 -11.16
N GLU A 131 12.93 23.59 -12.16
CA GLU A 131 11.75 23.53 -13.02
C GLU A 131 10.93 22.27 -12.74
N LEU A 132 9.69 22.48 -12.29
CA LEU A 132 8.72 21.39 -12.12
C LEU A 132 8.12 21.00 -13.48
N PRO A 133 7.81 19.72 -13.73
CA PRO A 133 7.06 19.28 -14.90
C PRO A 133 5.62 19.80 -14.88
N ALA A 134 4.96 19.85 -16.05
CA ALA A 134 3.59 20.37 -16.18
C ALA A 134 2.56 19.61 -15.32
N ARG A 135 2.74 18.28 -15.18
CA ARG A 135 1.87 17.43 -14.34
C ARG A 135 1.86 17.81 -12.86
N LEU A 136 2.86 18.56 -12.39
CA LEU A 136 3.00 19.03 -11.01
C LEU A 136 2.57 20.50 -10.81
N LYS A 137 1.90 21.10 -11.81
CA LYS A 137 1.44 22.50 -11.82
C LYS A 137 -0.04 22.66 -12.21
N THR A 138 -0.87 21.62 -12.08
CA THR A 138 -2.25 21.66 -12.60
C THR A 138 -3.15 22.62 -11.81
N LEU A 139 -2.84 22.88 -10.54
CA LEU A 139 -3.60 23.80 -9.69
C LEU A 139 -3.53 25.25 -10.18
N SER A 140 -2.35 25.73 -10.61
CA SER A 140 -2.19 27.07 -11.16
C SER A 140 -3.02 27.25 -12.44
N LYS A 141 -2.99 26.26 -13.34
CA LYS A 141 -3.83 26.27 -14.54
C LYS A 141 -5.32 26.28 -14.19
N ALA A 142 -5.75 25.52 -13.17
CA ALA A 142 -7.12 25.54 -12.69
C ALA A 142 -7.53 26.91 -12.11
N ALA A 143 -6.63 27.59 -11.39
CA ALA A 143 -6.86 28.95 -10.90
C ALA A 143 -7.09 29.94 -12.05
N ASP A 144 -6.26 29.87 -13.09
CA ASP A 144 -6.40 30.74 -14.27
C ASP A 144 -7.71 30.49 -15.03
N LEU A 145 -8.11 29.23 -15.18
CA LEU A 145 -9.33 28.85 -15.90
C LEU A 145 -10.62 29.23 -15.16
N THR A 146 -10.60 29.19 -13.83
CA THR A 146 -11.80 29.41 -12.99
C THR A 146 -11.87 30.82 -12.38
N GLY A 147 -10.75 31.52 -12.29
CA GLY A 147 -10.61 32.74 -11.49
C GLY A 147 -10.64 32.50 -9.97
N ILE A 148 -10.63 31.25 -9.51
CA ILE A 148 -10.62 30.91 -8.08
C ILE A 148 -9.18 31.00 -7.54
N PRO A 149 -8.95 31.66 -6.39
CA PRO A 149 -7.61 31.72 -5.79
C PRO A 149 -7.02 30.34 -5.46
N ALA A 150 -5.71 30.17 -5.67
CA ALA A 150 -4.99 28.93 -5.43
C ALA A 150 -5.19 28.35 -4.02
N GLU A 151 -5.19 29.21 -2.98
CA GLU A 151 -5.44 28.81 -1.59
C GLU A 151 -6.79 28.08 -1.43
N ARG A 152 -7.83 28.58 -2.11
CA ARG A 152 -9.15 27.95 -2.09
C ARG A 152 -9.17 26.63 -2.84
N LEU A 153 -8.45 26.52 -3.96
CA LEU A 153 -8.32 25.24 -4.68
C LEU A 153 -7.60 24.17 -3.85
N ARG A 154 -6.71 24.57 -2.92
CA ARG A 154 -6.03 23.67 -1.98
C ARG A 154 -6.94 23.21 -0.83
N THR A 155 -7.75 24.11 -0.29
CA THR A 155 -8.43 23.91 1.01
C THR A 155 -9.94 23.67 0.92
N ASP A 156 -10.60 24.03 -0.18
CA ASP A 156 -12.04 23.88 -0.36
C ASP A 156 -12.36 22.81 -1.42
N PRO A 157 -12.91 21.64 -1.02
CA PRO A 157 -13.24 20.56 -1.95
C PRO A 157 -14.20 20.99 -3.08
N VAL A 158 -15.08 21.96 -2.84
CA VAL A 158 -16.02 22.45 -3.88
C VAL A 158 -15.26 23.23 -4.95
N ALA A 159 -14.35 24.12 -4.52
CA ALA A 159 -13.47 24.86 -5.43
C ALA A 159 -12.56 23.90 -6.22
N ASN A 160 -12.00 22.90 -5.54
CA ASN A 160 -11.14 21.90 -6.14
C ASN A 160 -11.85 21.11 -7.26
N VAL A 161 -13.10 20.68 -7.01
CA VAL A 161 -13.95 20.01 -8.02
C VAL A 161 -14.22 20.92 -9.23
N ALA A 162 -14.49 22.21 -9.01
CA ALA A 162 -14.65 23.18 -10.10
C ALA A 162 -13.36 23.34 -10.92
N GLY A 163 -12.20 23.42 -10.25
CA GLY A 163 -10.90 23.47 -10.91
C GLY A 163 -10.62 22.25 -11.80
N GLY A 164 -10.91 21.04 -11.30
CA GLY A 164 -10.77 19.81 -12.09
C GLY A 164 -11.73 19.74 -13.28
N ALA A 165 -12.98 20.20 -13.12
CA ALA A 165 -13.94 20.29 -14.22
C ALA A 165 -13.49 21.28 -15.30
N ALA A 166 -12.92 22.43 -14.89
CA ALA A 166 -12.36 23.41 -15.80
C ALA A 166 -11.18 22.85 -16.60
N LEU A 167 -10.29 22.07 -15.96
CA LEU A 167 -9.19 21.39 -16.64
C LEU A 167 -9.66 20.39 -17.69
N LEU A 168 -10.67 19.56 -17.38
CA LEU A 168 -11.25 18.62 -18.34
C LEU A 168 -11.88 19.36 -19.53
N ALA A 169 -12.68 20.39 -19.27
CA ALA A 169 -13.31 21.18 -20.32
C ALA A 169 -12.28 21.91 -21.20
N ALA A 170 -11.19 22.40 -20.61
CA ALA A 170 -10.08 22.99 -21.36
C ALA A 170 -9.37 21.92 -22.22
N ALA A 171 -9.07 20.74 -21.67
CA ALA A 171 -8.45 19.65 -22.42
C ALA A 171 -9.31 19.20 -23.61
N GLN A 172 -10.64 19.11 -23.44
CA GLN A 172 -11.58 18.79 -24.52
C GLN A 172 -11.54 19.83 -25.65
N LYS A 173 -11.56 21.13 -25.29
CA LYS A 173 -11.46 22.23 -26.26
C LYS A 173 -10.11 22.25 -26.98
N ASP A 174 -9.02 22.01 -26.25
CA ASP A 174 -7.67 21.95 -26.82
C ASP A 174 -7.51 20.80 -27.83
N LEU A 175 -8.31 19.73 -27.70
CA LEU A 175 -8.38 18.62 -28.66
C LEU A 175 -9.24 18.94 -29.89
N GLY A 176 -9.89 20.11 -29.94
CA GLY A 176 -10.85 20.47 -30.98
C GLY A 176 -12.17 19.70 -30.90
N GLU A 177 -12.44 19.04 -29.77
CA GLU A 177 -13.66 18.25 -29.55
C GLU A 177 -14.78 19.13 -28.98
N PRO A 178 -16.04 18.88 -29.36
CA PRO A 178 -17.17 19.56 -28.74
C PRO A 178 -17.33 19.14 -27.28
N LEU A 179 -17.78 20.07 -26.43
CA LEU A 179 -18.28 19.72 -25.11
C LEU A 179 -19.56 18.89 -25.30
N SER A 180 -19.55 17.66 -24.77
CA SER A 180 -20.63 16.68 -24.97
C SER A 180 -21.23 16.24 -23.63
N LYS A 181 -22.52 15.95 -23.62
CA LYS A 181 -23.18 15.29 -22.47
C LYS A 181 -22.90 13.78 -22.43
N ASP A 182 -22.42 13.21 -23.53
CA ASP A 182 -22.09 11.79 -23.64
C ASP A 182 -20.71 11.53 -23.04
N PRO A 183 -20.59 10.73 -21.96
CA PRO A 183 -19.31 10.34 -21.37
C PRO A 183 -18.34 9.72 -22.37
N ALA A 184 -18.81 8.97 -23.37
CA ALA A 184 -17.95 8.28 -24.34
C ALA A 184 -17.07 9.23 -25.16
N ALA A 185 -17.50 10.49 -25.32
CA ALA A 185 -16.81 11.51 -26.10
C ALA A 185 -15.69 12.25 -25.33
N TRP A 186 -15.33 11.81 -24.11
CA TRP A 186 -14.36 12.49 -23.25
C TRP A 186 -13.03 11.75 -23.07
N TYR A 187 -12.83 10.62 -23.74
CA TYR A 187 -11.67 9.76 -23.53
C TYR A 187 -10.34 10.51 -23.67
N GLY A 188 -10.17 11.32 -24.71
CA GLY A 188 -8.95 12.11 -24.92
C GLY A 188 -8.71 13.15 -23.83
N ALA A 189 -9.76 13.85 -23.36
CA ALA A 189 -9.63 14.82 -22.28
C ALA A 189 -9.30 14.16 -20.94
N VAL A 190 -9.91 13.01 -20.65
CA VAL A 190 -9.59 12.17 -19.49
C VAL A 190 -8.14 11.69 -19.55
N ALA A 191 -7.68 11.23 -20.72
CA ALA A 191 -6.31 10.76 -20.93
C ALA A 191 -5.26 11.86 -20.69
N ARG A 192 -5.59 13.13 -20.98
CA ARG A 192 -4.70 14.28 -20.73
C ARG A 192 -4.76 14.81 -19.30
N PHE A 193 -5.79 14.46 -18.53
CA PHE A 193 -6.02 15.01 -17.20
C PHE A 193 -4.84 14.85 -16.22
N PRO A 194 -4.20 13.65 -16.09
CA PRO A 194 -3.13 13.48 -15.11
C PRO A 194 -1.79 14.09 -15.58
N GLY A 195 -1.74 14.66 -16.80
CA GLY A 195 -0.55 15.31 -17.33
C GLY A 195 0.54 14.35 -17.81
N ALA A 196 0.19 13.11 -18.15
CA ALA A 196 1.09 12.16 -18.81
C ALA A 196 1.65 12.76 -20.11
N ASP A 197 2.93 12.54 -20.37
CA ASP A 197 3.63 13.04 -21.57
C ASP A 197 3.62 12.03 -22.72
N ASP A 198 3.13 10.82 -22.46
CA ASP A 198 3.04 9.73 -23.42
C ASP A 198 1.66 9.08 -23.52
N SER A 199 1.41 8.50 -24.69
CA SER A 199 0.11 7.91 -25.07
C SER A 199 -0.23 6.63 -24.32
N ALA A 200 0.76 5.80 -23.93
CA ALA A 200 0.50 4.53 -23.24
C ALA A 200 0.04 4.79 -21.80
N THR A 201 0.70 5.71 -21.11
CA THR A 201 0.32 6.16 -19.76
C THR A 201 -1.02 6.87 -19.76
N ALA A 202 -1.23 7.80 -20.71
CA ALA A 202 -2.49 8.51 -20.85
C ALA A 202 -3.67 7.54 -21.12
N ALA A 203 -3.47 6.53 -21.97
CA ALA A 203 -4.46 5.50 -22.24
C ALA A 203 -4.74 4.63 -21.01
N ALA A 204 -3.71 4.15 -20.32
CA ALA A 204 -3.87 3.31 -19.12
C ALA A 204 -4.66 4.03 -18.02
N TYR A 205 -4.37 5.31 -17.78
CA TYR A 205 -5.14 6.13 -16.84
C TYR A 205 -6.60 6.30 -17.30
N ALA A 206 -6.84 6.60 -18.57
CA ALA A 206 -8.20 6.74 -19.09
C ALA A 206 -8.98 5.43 -19.02
N ASP A 207 -8.36 4.30 -19.37
CA ASP A 207 -8.98 2.98 -19.28
C ASP A 207 -9.41 2.67 -17.84
N ASP A 208 -8.59 3.02 -16.84
CA ASP A 208 -8.92 2.88 -15.42
C ASP A 208 -10.12 3.76 -15.00
N VAL A 209 -10.18 5.01 -15.48
CA VAL A 209 -11.35 5.88 -15.25
C VAL A 209 -12.60 5.24 -15.86
N TYR A 210 -12.52 4.73 -17.09
CA TYR A 210 -13.67 4.11 -17.76
C TYR A 210 -14.06 2.77 -17.14
N ASP A 211 -13.14 2.02 -16.56
CA ASP A 211 -13.44 0.84 -15.73
C ASP A 211 -14.28 1.22 -14.50
N VAL A 212 -13.95 2.33 -13.85
CA VAL A 212 -14.74 2.87 -12.74
C VAL A 212 -16.11 3.38 -13.21
N LEU A 213 -16.20 4.02 -14.39
CA LEU A 213 -17.49 4.40 -14.97
C LEU A 213 -18.37 3.18 -15.27
N ARG A 214 -17.78 2.11 -15.81
CA ARG A 214 -18.51 0.87 -16.14
C ARG A 214 -19.01 0.14 -14.91
N SER A 215 -18.17 0.03 -13.88
CA SER A 215 -18.49 -0.70 -12.65
C SER A 215 -19.31 0.12 -11.65
N GLY A 216 -19.21 1.45 -11.69
CA GLY A 216 -19.74 2.32 -10.65
C GLY A 216 -18.93 2.21 -9.35
N ALA A 217 -19.19 3.12 -8.42
CA ALA A 217 -18.56 3.10 -7.10
C ALA A 217 -19.46 3.79 -6.07
N GLU A 218 -19.33 3.39 -4.81
CA GLU A 218 -19.99 4.06 -3.69
C GLU A 218 -19.08 4.03 -2.46
N ARG A 219 -18.86 5.18 -1.82
CA ARG A 219 -17.95 5.30 -0.68
C ARG A 219 -18.35 6.45 0.23
N THR A 220 -18.02 6.32 1.52
CA THR A 220 -17.99 7.44 2.47
C THR A 220 -16.58 8.02 2.50
N THR A 221 -16.43 9.31 2.22
CA THR A 221 -15.13 9.98 2.22
C THR A 221 -14.55 10.13 3.63
N ASP A 222 -13.29 10.52 3.70
CA ASP A 222 -12.58 10.93 4.92
C ASP A 222 -13.31 12.02 5.74
N ALA A 223 -14.06 12.89 5.07
CA ALA A 223 -14.93 13.91 5.68
C ALA A 223 -16.34 13.40 6.04
N GLY A 224 -16.60 12.09 5.95
CA GLY A 224 -17.88 11.47 6.29
C GLY A 224 -18.99 11.66 5.24
N GLN A 225 -18.66 12.08 4.00
CA GLN A 225 -19.65 12.30 2.96
C GLN A 225 -19.85 11.04 2.12
N ARG A 226 -21.11 10.59 1.98
CA ARG A 226 -21.45 9.49 1.04
C ARG A 226 -21.46 10.03 -0.39
N ILE A 227 -20.70 9.39 -1.26
CA ILE A 227 -20.58 9.69 -2.70
C ILE A 227 -20.91 8.43 -3.49
N ALA A 228 -21.63 8.61 -4.60
CA ALA A 228 -22.03 7.52 -5.47
C ALA A 228 -21.83 7.89 -6.94
N LEU A 229 -21.28 6.94 -7.69
CA LEU A 229 -21.19 6.90 -9.13
C LEU A 229 -21.95 5.69 -9.63
N ALA A 230 -23.04 5.93 -10.37
CA ALA A 230 -23.81 4.86 -10.98
C ALA A 230 -23.03 4.17 -12.11
N ALA A 231 -23.11 2.84 -12.15
CA ALA A 231 -22.48 2.00 -13.16
C ALA A 231 -23.08 2.23 -14.55
N GLN A 232 -22.22 2.26 -15.58
CA GLN A 232 -22.59 2.33 -16.99
C GLN A 232 -21.94 1.16 -17.75
N PRO A 233 -22.41 -0.07 -17.59
CA PRO A 233 -21.69 -1.28 -18.02
C PRO A 233 -21.41 -1.33 -19.53
N ASP A 234 -22.29 -0.74 -20.34
CA ASP A 234 -22.19 -0.73 -21.81
C ASP A 234 -21.41 0.50 -22.35
N LEU A 235 -20.80 1.31 -21.46
CA LEU A 235 -20.04 2.48 -21.88
C LEU A 235 -18.76 2.08 -22.64
N ALA A 236 -18.72 2.48 -23.91
CA ALA A 236 -17.56 2.32 -24.79
C ALA A 236 -16.96 3.70 -25.11
N PRO A 237 -15.71 4.00 -24.67
CA PRO A 237 -15.06 5.27 -25.01
C PRO A 237 -14.71 5.39 -26.49
N ASP A 238 -14.69 6.62 -27.02
CA ASP A 238 -14.02 6.94 -28.29
C ASP A 238 -12.49 7.00 -28.09
N SER A 239 -11.85 5.83 -28.05
CA SER A 239 -10.39 5.72 -27.89
C SER A 239 -9.60 6.30 -29.07
N ALA A 240 -10.24 6.56 -30.22
CA ALA A 240 -9.57 7.21 -31.35
C ALA A 240 -9.14 8.65 -31.03
N GLN A 241 -9.76 9.29 -30.03
CA GLN A 241 -9.35 10.59 -29.50
C GLN A 241 -7.90 10.62 -29.02
N LEU A 242 -7.34 9.48 -28.58
CA LEU A 242 -5.96 9.41 -28.11
C LEU A 242 -4.96 9.87 -29.19
N THR A 243 -5.22 9.56 -30.46
CA THR A 243 -4.36 9.99 -31.57
C THR A 243 -4.29 11.52 -31.72
N ARG A 244 -5.34 12.24 -31.34
CA ARG A 244 -5.44 13.70 -31.42
C ARG A 244 -4.72 14.40 -30.26
N THR A 245 -4.31 13.67 -29.24
CA THR A 245 -3.54 14.22 -28.11
C THR A 245 -2.12 14.64 -28.49
N GLY A 246 -1.56 14.06 -29.56
CA GLY A 246 -0.19 14.33 -30.00
C GLY A 246 0.90 13.86 -29.02
N LEU A 247 0.56 13.01 -28.05
CA LEU A 247 1.50 12.49 -27.07
C LEU A 247 2.53 11.55 -27.70
N ARG A 248 3.73 11.47 -27.11
CA ARG A 248 4.78 10.56 -27.60
C ARG A 248 4.34 9.10 -27.45
N ALA A 249 4.88 8.23 -28.30
CA ALA A 249 4.76 6.79 -28.09
C ALA A 249 5.93 6.30 -27.23
N VAL A 250 5.67 5.39 -26.30
CA VAL A 250 6.70 4.67 -25.54
C VAL A 250 6.57 3.20 -25.84
N GLY A 251 7.70 2.56 -26.17
CA GLY A 251 7.77 1.12 -26.32
C GLY A 251 7.93 0.47 -24.94
N ALA A 252 7.11 -0.54 -24.66
CA ALA A 252 7.30 -1.42 -23.50
C ALA A 252 8.31 -2.55 -23.79
N ASP A 253 9.10 -2.43 -24.86
CA ASP A 253 9.96 -3.49 -25.37
C ASP A 253 10.98 -3.93 -24.32
N GLY A 254 11.03 -5.24 -24.09
CA GLY A 254 11.89 -5.85 -23.09
C GLY A 254 11.40 -5.70 -21.65
N THR A 255 10.38 -4.89 -21.34
CA THR A 255 9.87 -4.75 -19.96
C THR A 255 9.14 -6.01 -19.46
N GLU A 256 9.12 -6.19 -18.15
CA GLU A 256 8.48 -7.32 -17.46
C GLU A 256 7.19 -6.87 -16.74
N CYS A 257 6.29 -6.27 -17.51
CA CYS A 257 5.03 -5.70 -17.03
C CYS A 257 3.81 -6.35 -17.70
N PRO A 258 2.63 -6.40 -17.05
CA PRO A 258 1.39 -6.80 -17.72
C PRO A 258 0.98 -5.77 -18.77
N ARG A 259 0.22 -6.17 -19.80
CA ARG A 259 -0.23 -5.24 -20.88
C ARG A 259 -1.25 -4.18 -20.42
N THR A 260 -1.80 -4.36 -19.22
CA THR A 260 -2.82 -3.48 -18.63
C THR A 260 -2.23 -2.30 -17.87
N VAL A 261 -0.92 -2.05 -17.97
CA VAL A 261 -0.24 -0.91 -17.36
C VAL A 261 0.70 -0.27 -18.37
N SER A 262 1.00 1.01 -18.19
CA SER A 262 2.10 1.66 -18.91
C SER A 262 3.42 1.34 -18.22
N CYS A 263 4.40 0.88 -18.99
CA CYS A 263 5.68 0.45 -18.46
C CYS A 263 6.81 0.79 -19.46
N GLU A 264 7.75 1.63 -19.02
CA GLU A 264 8.90 2.10 -19.78
C GLU A 264 10.18 1.46 -19.25
N TRP A 265 11.13 1.15 -20.15
CA TRP A 265 12.46 0.69 -19.74
C TRP A 265 13.39 1.89 -19.55
N ILE A 266 13.77 2.17 -18.29
CA ILE A 266 14.73 3.21 -17.92
C ILE A 266 15.83 2.51 -17.10
N PRO A 267 16.90 2.00 -17.72
CA PRO A 267 17.80 1.05 -17.05
C PRO A 267 18.57 1.69 -15.89
N ALA A 268 18.74 0.93 -14.80
CA ALA A 268 19.82 1.16 -13.87
C ALA A 268 21.14 0.69 -14.51
N PRO A 269 22.15 1.55 -14.71
CA PRO A 269 23.39 1.14 -15.38
C PRO A 269 24.13 0.05 -14.60
N TYR A 270 24.59 -0.98 -15.30
CA TYR A 270 25.57 -1.95 -14.78
C TYR A 270 26.95 -1.62 -15.33
N GLU A 271 27.69 -0.80 -14.61
CA GLU A 271 28.96 -0.25 -15.07
C GLU A 271 30.04 -0.43 -14.02
N GLN A 272 31.25 -0.72 -14.47
CA GLN A 272 32.44 -0.77 -13.62
C GLN A 272 33.05 0.63 -13.53
N PHE A 273 33.30 1.09 -12.31
CA PHE A 273 34.07 2.30 -12.02
C PHE A 273 35.29 1.94 -11.16
N GLY A 274 36.08 2.92 -10.69
CA GLY A 274 37.40 2.71 -10.07
C GLY A 274 37.46 1.60 -9.00
N ASP A 275 38.67 1.09 -8.71
CA ASP A 275 38.93 0.09 -7.66
C ASP A 275 38.19 -1.26 -7.78
N ASN A 276 37.86 -1.68 -9.00
CA ASN A 276 37.02 -2.86 -9.28
C ASN A 276 35.61 -2.76 -8.70
N ASP A 277 35.13 -1.55 -8.42
CA ASP A 277 33.77 -1.33 -7.99
C ASP A 277 32.82 -1.26 -9.20
N TYR A 278 31.55 -1.56 -8.97
CA TYR A 278 30.54 -1.54 -10.00
C TYR A 278 29.16 -1.19 -9.44
N GLY A 279 28.28 -0.77 -10.34
CA GLY A 279 27.08 -0.03 -9.97
C GLY A 279 25.77 -0.80 -9.87
N ASN A 280 24.88 -0.24 -9.06
CA ASN A 280 23.43 -0.47 -8.98
C ASN A 280 22.94 -1.84 -8.52
N HIS A 281 23.43 -2.92 -9.12
CA HIS A 281 22.87 -4.26 -8.97
C HIS A 281 23.92 -5.33 -9.21
N ASP A 282 23.56 -6.59 -8.97
CA ASP A 282 24.38 -7.75 -9.30
C ASP A 282 23.69 -8.58 -10.39
N LEU A 283 24.44 -8.94 -11.43
CA LEU A 283 23.92 -9.85 -12.45
C LEU A 283 23.59 -11.22 -11.86
N GLY A 284 22.51 -11.82 -12.33
CA GLY A 284 22.02 -13.13 -11.90
C GLY A 284 21.27 -13.87 -13.00
N ASP A 285 20.70 -15.00 -12.63
CA ASP A 285 19.89 -15.85 -13.53
C ASP A 285 18.64 -16.38 -12.80
N ARG A 286 17.98 -15.50 -12.04
CA ARG A 286 16.75 -15.85 -11.31
C ARG A 286 15.56 -15.97 -12.28
N PRO A 287 14.60 -16.88 -12.06
CA PRO A 287 14.51 -17.81 -10.93
C PRO A 287 15.27 -19.13 -11.15
N ALA A 288 16.02 -19.30 -12.25
CA ALA A 288 16.69 -20.55 -12.58
C ALA A 288 17.83 -20.89 -11.60
N SER A 289 18.59 -19.89 -11.15
CA SER A 289 19.67 -20.06 -10.17
C SER A 289 19.18 -20.04 -8.71
N GLN A 290 18.20 -19.19 -8.40
CA GLN A 290 17.60 -19.03 -7.08
C GLN A 290 16.16 -18.50 -7.23
N SER A 291 15.23 -18.98 -6.40
CA SER A 291 13.84 -18.52 -6.42
C SER A 291 13.72 -17.03 -6.04
N ILE A 292 12.68 -16.40 -6.59
CA ILE A 292 12.22 -15.07 -6.16
C ILE A 292 11.04 -15.32 -5.24
N ASP A 293 11.23 -15.05 -3.96
CA ASP A 293 10.30 -15.42 -2.89
C ASP A 293 9.49 -14.21 -2.38
N TYR A 294 9.98 -12.99 -2.60
CA TYR A 294 9.37 -11.78 -2.05
C TYR A 294 9.16 -10.68 -3.09
N ILE A 295 8.17 -9.83 -2.85
CA ILE A 295 8.05 -8.50 -3.44
C ILE A 295 8.12 -7.50 -2.29
N VAL A 296 9.01 -6.52 -2.38
CA VAL A 296 9.18 -5.48 -1.35
C VAL A 296 8.60 -4.17 -1.88
N ILE A 297 7.63 -3.63 -1.16
CA ILE A 297 7.01 -2.34 -1.39
C ILE A 297 7.78 -1.30 -0.60
N HIS A 298 8.22 -0.26 -1.30
CA HIS A 298 8.91 0.89 -0.75
C HIS A 298 8.13 2.16 -1.09
N ASP A 299 8.43 3.22 -0.37
CA ASP A 299 8.29 4.58 -0.90
C ASP A 299 9.67 5.19 -1.16
N THR A 300 9.72 6.12 -2.09
CA THR A 300 10.99 6.65 -2.63
C THR A 300 11.69 7.65 -1.72
N GLU A 301 11.03 8.15 -0.68
CA GLU A 301 11.40 9.39 0.03
C GLU A 301 11.82 10.53 -0.93
N GLY A 302 11.13 10.64 -2.08
CA GLY A 302 11.55 11.51 -3.18
C GLY A 302 10.55 11.65 -4.32
N ALA A 303 10.65 12.75 -5.07
CA ALA A 303 9.83 12.98 -6.27
C ALA A 303 10.40 12.24 -7.51
N TRP A 304 9.52 11.89 -8.45
CA TRP A 304 9.82 11.08 -9.64
C TRP A 304 11.13 11.43 -10.36
N GLU A 305 11.36 12.70 -10.70
CA GLU A 305 12.56 13.14 -11.42
C GLU A 305 13.84 12.88 -10.63
N GLY A 306 13.81 13.12 -9.32
CA GLY A 306 14.94 12.85 -8.44
C GLY A 306 15.24 11.36 -8.35
N VAL A 307 14.18 10.55 -8.22
CA VAL A 307 14.24 9.09 -8.16
C VAL A 307 14.83 8.49 -9.45
N LEU A 308 14.43 9.01 -10.62
CA LEU A 308 15.02 8.58 -11.89
C LEU A 308 16.50 8.96 -12.02
N ASN A 309 16.91 10.12 -11.51
CA ASN A 309 18.33 10.49 -11.49
C ASN A 309 19.14 9.56 -10.59
N LEU A 310 18.61 9.19 -9.42
CA LEU A 310 19.27 8.27 -8.48
C LEU A 310 19.51 6.90 -9.09
N VAL A 311 18.47 6.26 -9.63
CA VAL A 311 18.59 4.89 -10.18
C VAL A 311 19.45 4.84 -11.45
N GLN A 312 19.61 5.97 -12.14
CA GLN A 312 20.48 6.10 -13.31
C GLN A 312 21.92 6.50 -12.96
N ASP A 313 22.22 6.85 -11.71
CA ASP A 313 23.59 7.08 -11.26
C ASP A 313 24.27 5.72 -11.06
N PRO A 314 25.34 5.38 -11.82
CA PRO A 314 26.03 4.11 -11.66
C PRO A 314 26.64 3.93 -10.26
N THR A 315 26.90 5.01 -9.53
CA THR A 315 27.51 4.93 -8.18
C THR A 315 26.49 4.77 -7.05
N TYR A 316 25.20 4.73 -7.38
CA TYR A 316 24.10 4.61 -6.43
C TYR A 316 23.53 3.19 -6.39
N VAL A 317 22.41 3.04 -5.69
CA VAL A 317 21.65 1.79 -5.54
C VAL A 317 20.55 1.69 -6.57
N SER A 318 19.93 0.51 -6.66
CA SER A 318 18.80 0.31 -7.55
C SER A 318 17.69 -0.55 -6.96
N TRP A 319 16.57 -0.54 -7.68
CA TRP A 319 15.37 -1.33 -7.47
C TRP A 319 14.82 -1.76 -8.84
N HIS A 320 13.83 -2.64 -8.87
CA HIS A 320 13.33 -3.17 -10.15
C HIS A 320 12.37 -2.21 -10.84
N TYR A 321 11.49 -1.54 -10.09
CA TYR A 321 10.45 -0.68 -10.66
C TYR A 321 10.22 0.60 -9.85
N SER A 322 10.08 1.74 -10.52
CA SER A 322 9.49 2.97 -9.94
C SER A 322 8.05 3.13 -10.42
N LEU A 323 7.17 3.59 -9.53
CA LEU A 323 5.76 3.84 -9.82
C LEU A 323 5.42 5.30 -9.55
N ARG A 324 4.93 6.01 -10.57
CA ARG A 324 4.60 7.43 -10.50
C ARG A 324 3.20 7.64 -9.92
N SER A 325 3.08 8.56 -8.97
CA SER A 325 1.83 8.76 -8.23
C SER A 325 0.76 9.46 -9.09
N THR A 326 1.11 10.43 -9.93
CA THR A 326 0.11 11.26 -10.65
C THR A 326 -0.76 10.50 -11.66
N ASP A 327 -0.22 9.43 -12.26
CA ASP A 327 -0.84 8.73 -13.39
C ASP A 327 -0.67 7.21 -13.36
N GLY A 328 0.11 6.66 -12.41
CA GLY A 328 0.40 5.25 -12.32
C GLY A 328 1.40 4.75 -13.37
N HIS A 329 2.20 5.61 -14.00
CA HIS A 329 3.28 5.17 -14.89
C HIS A 329 4.29 4.28 -14.17
N ILE A 330 4.78 3.22 -14.83
CA ILE A 330 5.83 2.35 -14.32
C ILE A 330 7.12 2.57 -15.14
N ALA A 331 8.24 2.75 -14.46
CA ALA A 331 9.56 2.59 -15.06
C ALA A 331 10.20 1.31 -14.51
N GLN A 332 10.66 0.40 -15.38
CA GLN A 332 11.47 -0.74 -14.98
C GLN A 332 12.96 -0.41 -15.17
N HIS A 333 13.77 -0.68 -14.14
CA HIS A 333 15.20 -0.36 -14.11
C HIS A 333 16.11 -1.58 -14.13
N VAL A 334 15.72 -2.67 -13.44
CA VAL A 334 16.48 -3.92 -13.35
C VAL A 334 15.58 -5.09 -13.76
N LYS A 335 16.14 -6.06 -14.48
CA LYS A 335 15.41 -7.30 -14.82
C LYS A 335 15.29 -8.19 -13.58
N ALA A 336 14.17 -8.86 -13.42
CA ALA A 336 13.93 -9.73 -12.26
C ALA A 336 14.96 -10.87 -12.12
N LYS A 337 15.62 -11.27 -13.22
CA LYS A 337 16.74 -12.24 -13.17
C LYS A 337 17.96 -11.74 -12.40
N ASP A 338 18.17 -10.42 -12.38
CA ASP A 338 19.30 -9.74 -11.73
C ASP A 338 18.87 -9.18 -10.36
N VAL A 339 19.83 -8.95 -9.47
CA VAL A 339 19.61 -8.62 -8.04
C VAL A 339 19.84 -7.13 -7.81
N ALA A 340 18.76 -6.37 -7.68
CA ALA A 340 18.80 -4.96 -7.29
C ALA A 340 19.14 -4.78 -5.78
N TRP A 341 19.64 -3.60 -5.41
CA TRP A 341 20.14 -3.29 -4.07
C TRP A 341 19.18 -2.39 -3.27
N HIS A 342 17.98 -2.89 -3.00
CA HIS A 342 16.90 -2.06 -2.43
C HIS A 342 16.58 -2.35 -0.96
N ALA A 343 16.93 -3.53 -0.41
CA ALA A 343 16.41 -3.99 0.87
C ALA A 343 17.34 -3.82 2.08
N GLY A 344 18.62 -3.44 1.90
CA GLY A 344 19.60 -3.41 3.01
C GLY A 344 19.92 -4.79 3.61
N ASN A 345 19.41 -5.86 3.01
CA ASN A 345 19.62 -7.24 3.44
C ASN A 345 19.86 -8.12 2.22
N TRP A 346 21.10 -8.59 2.04
CA TRP A 346 21.50 -9.33 0.85
C TRP A 346 20.70 -10.61 0.62
N TYR A 347 20.28 -11.28 1.70
CA TYR A 347 19.41 -12.46 1.59
C TYR A 347 18.07 -12.12 0.95
N VAL A 348 17.49 -10.98 1.33
CA VAL A 348 16.21 -10.52 0.80
C VAL A 348 16.39 -9.94 -0.60
N ASN A 349 17.40 -9.09 -0.85
CA ASN A 349 17.74 -8.58 -2.19
C ASN A 349 17.83 -9.72 -3.20
N ALA A 350 18.64 -10.75 -2.91
CA ALA A 350 18.85 -11.89 -3.79
C ALA A 350 17.57 -12.71 -4.07
N LYS A 351 16.54 -12.59 -3.23
CA LYS A 351 15.27 -13.33 -3.32
C LYS A 351 14.05 -12.45 -3.57
N SER A 352 14.23 -11.18 -3.91
CA SER A 352 13.09 -10.28 -4.07
C SER A 352 13.12 -9.41 -5.32
N ILE A 353 11.98 -8.77 -5.55
CA ILE A 353 11.75 -7.69 -6.51
C ILE A 353 11.32 -6.45 -5.72
N GLY A 354 12.03 -5.34 -5.89
CA GLY A 354 11.74 -4.06 -5.22
C GLY A 354 10.89 -3.13 -6.09
N LEU A 355 9.81 -2.60 -5.52
CA LEU A 355 8.91 -1.62 -6.13
C LEU A 355 8.92 -0.32 -5.31
N GLU A 356 9.44 0.73 -5.91
CA GLU A 356 9.51 2.08 -5.35
C GLU A 356 8.27 2.89 -5.74
N HIS A 357 7.48 3.31 -4.77
CA HIS A 357 6.30 4.13 -5.00
C HIS A 357 6.64 5.60 -4.74
N GLU A 358 6.41 6.46 -5.74
CA GLU A 358 6.69 7.89 -5.61
C GLU A 358 5.96 8.46 -4.38
N GLY A 359 6.74 8.84 -3.38
CA GLY A 359 6.27 9.53 -2.20
C GLY A 359 7.24 9.55 -1.05
N PHE A 360 6.72 9.80 0.15
CA PHE A 360 7.48 9.97 1.38
C PHE A 360 6.62 9.43 2.54
N LEU A 361 7.22 8.66 3.45
CA LEU A 361 6.47 8.01 4.54
C LEU A 361 5.88 9.04 5.52
N ALA A 362 6.60 10.15 5.71
CA ALA A 362 6.38 11.09 6.80
C ALA A 362 5.78 12.44 6.37
N ASN A 363 5.76 12.77 5.07
CA ASN A 363 5.49 14.15 4.64
C ASN A 363 5.03 14.28 3.17
N PRO A 364 3.96 15.01 2.84
CA PRO A 364 2.86 15.50 3.67
C PRO A 364 1.69 14.50 3.62
N ASP A 365 1.23 14.03 4.79
CA ASP A 365 0.05 13.17 5.04
C ASP A 365 -0.13 11.92 4.15
N ALA A 366 0.91 11.56 3.39
CA ALA A 366 1.23 10.30 2.71
C ALA A 366 0.03 9.52 2.14
N TRP A 367 -0.90 10.23 1.51
CA TRP A 367 -1.90 9.56 0.70
C TRP A 367 -1.39 9.42 -0.73
N TYR A 368 -1.52 8.20 -1.22
CA TYR A 368 -1.14 7.78 -2.56
C TYR A 368 -2.39 7.72 -3.44
N THR A 369 -2.25 8.06 -4.72
CA THR A 369 -3.39 8.09 -5.63
C THR A 369 -3.95 6.68 -5.87
N GLU A 370 -5.24 6.61 -6.17
CA GLU A 370 -5.88 5.35 -6.56
C GLU A 370 -5.29 4.80 -7.86
N ALA A 371 -4.87 5.68 -8.79
CA ALA A 371 -4.17 5.31 -10.02
C ALA A 371 -2.89 4.51 -9.73
N MET A 372 -2.05 4.98 -8.80
CA MET A 372 -0.82 4.27 -8.44
C MET A 372 -1.10 2.95 -7.73
N TYR A 373 -2.03 2.92 -6.78
CA TYR A 373 -2.43 1.68 -6.10
C TYR A 373 -2.92 0.61 -7.09
N ARG A 374 -3.76 0.98 -8.06
CA ARG A 374 -4.30 0.06 -9.08
C ARG A 374 -3.22 -0.48 -9.99
N THR A 375 -2.35 0.38 -10.50
CA THR A 375 -1.25 -0.04 -11.37
C THR A 375 -0.25 -0.92 -10.62
N SER A 376 0.12 -0.53 -9.40
CA SER A 376 0.95 -1.34 -8.51
C SER A 376 0.36 -2.73 -8.27
N ALA A 377 -0.93 -2.80 -7.92
CA ALA A 377 -1.60 -4.08 -7.66
C ALA A 377 -1.63 -4.98 -8.91
N ARG A 378 -1.81 -4.42 -10.12
CA ARG A 378 -1.71 -5.20 -11.37
C ARG A 378 -0.31 -5.71 -11.63
N LEU A 379 0.73 -4.90 -11.40
CA LEU A 379 2.13 -5.34 -11.52
C LEU A 379 2.44 -6.46 -10.52
N VAL A 380 2.10 -6.28 -9.24
CA VAL A 380 2.35 -7.29 -8.21
C VAL A 380 1.60 -8.59 -8.48
N ARG A 381 0.35 -8.54 -8.94
CA ARG A 381 -0.38 -9.75 -9.36
C ARG A 381 0.31 -10.47 -10.52
N TYR A 382 0.80 -9.73 -11.51
CA TYR A 382 1.53 -10.29 -12.65
C TYR A 382 2.84 -10.97 -12.19
N LEU A 383 3.64 -10.28 -11.37
CA LEU A 383 4.90 -10.81 -10.85
C LEU A 383 4.67 -12.02 -9.94
N SER A 384 3.66 -11.95 -9.07
CA SER A 384 3.24 -13.06 -8.21
C SER A 384 2.87 -14.30 -9.01
N GLN A 385 2.10 -14.15 -10.09
CA GLN A 385 1.76 -15.26 -10.97
C GLN A 385 2.98 -15.80 -11.74
N LYS A 386 3.87 -14.92 -12.19
CA LYS A 386 5.07 -15.28 -12.96
C LYS A 386 6.09 -16.07 -12.13
N TYR A 387 6.24 -15.73 -10.85
CA TYR A 387 7.26 -16.27 -9.96
C TYR A 387 6.72 -17.14 -8.81
N ASP A 388 5.41 -17.43 -8.80
CA ASP A 388 4.72 -18.22 -7.76
C ASP A 388 4.89 -17.64 -6.34
N ILE A 389 4.84 -16.30 -6.23
CA ILE A 389 4.96 -15.59 -4.95
C ILE A 389 3.58 -15.48 -4.31
N PRO A 390 3.35 -16.01 -3.10
CA PRO A 390 2.06 -15.88 -2.43
C PRO A 390 1.67 -14.42 -2.19
N LEU A 391 0.39 -14.09 -2.42
CA LEU A 391 -0.18 -12.79 -2.07
C LEU A 391 -0.63 -12.79 -0.61
N ASP A 392 0.32 -12.67 0.30
CA ASP A 392 0.14 -12.48 1.74
C ASP A 392 1.23 -11.58 2.33
N ARG A 393 1.11 -11.18 3.59
CA ARG A 393 2.09 -10.30 4.27
C ARG A 393 3.35 -11.00 4.77
N GLN A 394 3.58 -12.27 4.38
CA GLN A 394 4.86 -12.95 4.56
C GLN A 394 5.71 -12.92 3.27
N HIS A 395 5.13 -12.58 2.13
CA HIS A 395 5.81 -12.57 0.84
C HIS A 395 5.71 -11.22 0.12
N ILE A 396 4.60 -10.51 0.29
CA ILE A 396 4.49 -9.09 -0.07
C ILE A 396 4.87 -8.31 1.17
N LEU A 397 6.08 -7.77 1.21
CA LEU A 397 6.69 -7.10 2.36
C LEU A 397 6.68 -5.57 2.14
N GLY A 398 6.64 -4.80 3.23
CA GLY A 398 7.15 -3.43 3.19
C GLY A 398 8.64 -3.46 3.56
N HIS A 399 9.42 -2.42 3.25
CA HIS A 399 10.81 -2.36 3.71
C HIS A 399 10.90 -2.35 5.25
N ASP A 400 9.90 -1.74 5.90
CA ASP A 400 9.58 -1.80 7.33
C ASP A 400 9.51 -3.22 7.92
N THR A 401 9.27 -4.21 7.06
CA THR A 401 9.09 -5.61 7.42
C THR A 401 10.37 -6.41 7.21
N VAL A 402 11.36 -5.89 6.48
CA VAL A 402 12.65 -6.54 6.23
C VAL A 402 13.54 -6.43 7.48
N PRO A 403 14.14 -7.53 7.99
CA PRO A 403 15.05 -7.47 9.13
C PRO A 403 16.44 -7.01 8.72
N GLY A 404 17.16 -6.38 9.65
CA GLY A 404 18.60 -6.18 9.52
C GLY A 404 19.34 -7.53 9.45
N PRO A 405 20.34 -7.70 8.57
CA PRO A 405 21.01 -8.99 8.38
C PRO A 405 21.83 -9.45 9.59
N THR A 406 22.33 -8.51 10.41
CA THR A 406 23.14 -8.77 11.62
C THR A 406 22.74 -7.83 12.76
N THR A 407 23.28 -8.06 13.96
CA THR A 407 23.04 -7.18 15.12
C THR A 407 23.50 -5.74 14.88
N ALA A 408 24.62 -5.54 14.18
CA ALA A 408 25.18 -4.20 13.94
C ALA A 408 24.31 -3.35 12.99
N THR A 409 23.50 -3.99 12.15
CA THR A 409 22.64 -3.34 11.15
C THR A 409 21.23 -3.06 11.67
N ILE A 410 20.90 -3.42 12.92
CA ILE A 410 19.54 -3.22 13.47
C ILE A 410 19.16 -1.74 13.52
N SER A 411 20.11 -0.84 13.82
CA SER A 411 19.81 0.59 13.89
C SER A 411 19.59 1.27 12.53
N GLY A 412 19.99 0.64 11.43
CA GLY A 412 19.79 1.15 10.06
C GLY A 412 18.47 0.70 9.42
N MET A 413 17.80 -0.30 10.01
CA MET A 413 16.60 -0.87 9.39
C MET A 413 15.53 0.18 9.06
N HIS A 414 15.03 0.11 7.84
CA HIS A 414 14.08 1.02 7.24
C HIS A 414 12.66 0.96 7.82
N THR A 415 11.86 1.98 7.50
CA THR A 415 10.53 2.25 8.06
C THR A 415 9.45 2.50 7.00
N ASP A 416 9.81 2.61 5.72
CA ASP A 416 8.91 2.75 4.58
C ASP A 416 8.19 1.42 4.25
N PRO A 417 6.97 1.44 3.66
CA PRO A 417 6.19 2.60 3.22
C PRO A 417 5.40 3.28 4.36
N GLY A 418 5.72 2.95 5.61
CA GLY A 418 5.17 3.62 6.79
C GLY A 418 3.70 3.28 7.12
N PRO A 419 3.16 3.95 8.15
CA PRO A 419 1.84 3.64 8.69
C PRO A 419 0.68 4.01 7.76
N TYR A 420 0.92 4.87 6.76
CA TYR A 420 -0.12 5.47 5.94
C TYR A 420 -0.34 4.75 4.61
N TRP A 421 0.54 3.82 4.21
CA TRP A 421 0.24 2.90 3.12
C TRP A 421 -0.95 2.00 3.48
N ASP A 422 -2.07 2.11 2.75
CA ASP A 422 -3.31 1.36 3.01
C ASP A 422 -3.19 -0.08 2.49
N TRP A 423 -2.52 -0.93 3.28
CA TRP A 423 -2.38 -2.36 3.01
C TRP A 423 -3.73 -3.06 2.86
N ARG A 424 -4.81 -2.59 3.52
CA ARG A 424 -6.13 -3.23 3.40
C ARG A 424 -6.69 -3.01 2.00
N HIS A 425 -6.72 -1.76 1.55
CA HIS A 425 -7.15 -1.40 0.21
C HIS A 425 -6.25 -2.03 -0.86
N TYR A 426 -4.94 -2.04 -0.64
CA TYR A 426 -4.01 -2.67 -1.57
C TYR A 426 -4.31 -4.16 -1.76
N PHE A 427 -4.59 -4.91 -0.68
CA PHE A 427 -4.98 -6.32 -0.77
C PHE A 427 -6.37 -6.56 -1.38
N GLU A 428 -7.28 -5.59 -1.28
CA GLU A 428 -8.55 -5.60 -2.03
C GLU A 428 -8.28 -5.52 -3.55
N LEU A 429 -7.40 -4.60 -3.99
CA LEU A 429 -6.99 -4.45 -5.39
C LEU A 429 -6.17 -5.63 -5.92
N LEU A 430 -5.37 -6.26 -5.05
CA LEU A 430 -4.66 -7.52 -5.37
C LEU A 430 -5.63 -8.70 -5.59
N GLY A 431 -6.92 -8.55 -5.26
CA GLY A 431 -7.92 -9.62 -5.34
C GLY A 431 -7.76 -10.66 -4.23
N ARG A 432 -7.11 -10.30 -3.13
CA ARG A 432 -6.85 -11.16 -1.97
C ARG A 432 -7.21 -10.44 -0.67
N PRO A 433 -8.47 -10.00 -0.50
CA PRO A 433 -8.88 -9.23 0.66
C PRO A 433 -8.58 -9.98 1.96
N LEU A 434 -8.14 -9.23 2.96
CA LEU A 434 -7.76 -9.76 4.27
C LEU A 434 -9.04 -10.14 5.05
N VAL A 435 -9.40 -11.42 5.02
CA VAL A 435 -10.62 -11.96 5.65
C VAL A 435 -10.29 -12.91 6.82
N PRO A 436 -11.22 -13.16 7.75
CA PRO A 436 -11.01 -14.18 8.78
C PRO A 436 -10.78 -15.55 8.13
N THR A 437 -9.75 -16.28 8.58
CA THR A 437 -9.42 -17.62 8.05
C THR A 437 -9.71 -18.75 9.05
N ALA A 438 -10.17 -18.42 10.25
CA ALA A 438 -10.54 -19.40 11.26
C ALA A 438 -11.68 -18.93 12.17
N SER A 439 -12.26 -19.87 12.91
CA SER A 439 -13.16 -19.59 14.04
C SER A 439 -12.36 -19.10 15.26
N ALA A 440 -13.03 -18.86 16.39
CA ALA A 440 -12.41 -18.35 17.63
C ALA A 440 -11.25 -19.23 18.18
N HIS A 441 -11.14 -20.48 17.73
CA HIS A 441 -10.10 -21.44 18.13
C HIS A 441 -8.88 -21.45 17.18
N GLY A 442 -8.80 -20.51 16.22
CA GLY A 442 -7.71 -20.45 15.25
C GLY A 442 -6.33 -20.19 15.86
N GLY A 443 -6.24 -19.58 17.04
CA GLY A 443 -4.98 -19.34 17.75
C GLY A 443 -4.09 -18.24 17.17
N LEU A 444 -4.42 -17.69 15.99
CA LEU A 444 -3.81 -16.51 15.39
C LEU A 444 -4.80 -15.36 15.25
N VAL A 445 -4.27 -14.17 15.04
CA VAL A 445 -5.00 -13.00 14.53
C VAL A 445 -4.29 -12.42 13.32
N THR A 446 -5.06 -11.94 12.34
CA THR A 446 -4.58 -11.06 11.27
C THR A 446 -4.93 -9.63 11.63
N ILE A 447 -3.95 -8.73 11.70
CA ILE A 447 -4.18 -7.31 11.96
C ILE A 447 -4.97 -6.73 10.79
N ARG A 448 -6.06 -6.04 11.10
CA ARG A 448 -6.97 -5.50 10.09
C ARG A 448 -7.90 -4.43 10.68
N PRO A 449 -7.35 -3.27 11.09
CA PRO A 449 -8.16 -2.11 11.41
C PRO A 449 -9.04 -1.67 10.24
N ASP A 450 -10.06 -0.88 10.56
CA ASP A 450 -10.68 0.01 9.59
C ASP A 450 -9.77 1.24 9.41
N TYR A 451 -9.22 1.42 8.21
CA TYR A 451 -8.18 2.42 7.96
C TYR A 451 -8.65 3.84 8.32
N ALA A 452 -9.86 4.22 7.89
CA ALA A 452 -10.38 5.58 8.07
C ALA A 452 -10.64 5.93 9.55
N THR A 453 -11.08 4.96 10.36
CA THR A 453 -11.39 5.17 11.79
C THR A 453 -10.24 4.82 12.74
N ASN A 454 -9.23 4.08 12.28
CA ASN A 454 -8.03 3.78 13.05
C ASN A 454 -7.01 4.92 12.91
N ARG A 455 -6.97 5.78 13.93
CA ARG A 455 -6.17 7.01 13.96
C ARG A 455 -5.24 7.06 15.18
N PRO A 456 -4.21 6.20 15.26
CA PRO A 456 -3.22 6.28 16.31
C PRO A 456 -2.40 7.58 16.17
N VAL A 457 -2.05 8.19 17.30
CA VAL A 457 -1.20 9.38 17.31
C VAL A 457 0.24 9.00 16.96
N TYR A 458 0.83 9.73 16.02
CA TYR A 458 2.26 9.72 15.70
C TYR A 458 2.88 11.09 15.95
N THR A 459 4.20 11.12 16.09
CA THR A 459 4.99 12.34 16.14
C THR A 459 6.12 12.30 15.10
N GLY A 460 6.72 13.44 14.78
CA GLY A 460 7.94 13.47 13.96
C GLY A 460 7.74 13.38 12.45
N CYS A 461 6.52 13.63 11.95
CA CYS A 461 6.24 13.63 10.51
C CYS A 461 6.90 14.81 9.79
N VAL A 462 6.70 16.03 10.30
CA VAL A 462 7.33 17.25 9.77
C VAL A 462 8.41 17.75 10.72
N THR A 463 8.05 17.91 11.99
CA THR A 463 8.97 18.39 13.04
C THR A 463 9.13 17.31 14.11
N LYS A 464 10.37 16.99 14.46
CA LYS A 464 10.70 15.99 15.48
C LYS A 464 9.95 16.25 16.79
N GLY A 465 9.26 15.24 17.30
CA GLY A 465 8.53 15.29 18.57
C GLY A 465 7.17 16.00 18.52
N GLU A 466 6.85 16.72 17.45
CA GLU A 466 5.54 17.33 17.25
C GLU A 466 4.54 16.31 16.70
N PRO A 467 3.24 16.39 17.07
CA PRO A 467 2.21 15.52 16.52
C PRO A 467 2.12 15.60 15.00
N CYS A 468 1.98 14.45 14.37
CA CYS A 468 1.58 14.34 12.97
C CYS A 468 0.13 14.82 12.79
N ALA A 469 -0.25 15.17 11.55
CA ALA A 469 -1.65 15.41 11.24
C ALA A 469 -2.48 14.12 11.49
N ASP A 470 -3.75 14.30 11.81
CA ASP A 470 -4.65 13.19 12.11
C ASP A 470 -5.03 12.43 10.82
N HIS A 471 -4.54 11.20 10.69
CA HIS A 471 -4.69 10.40 9.47
C HIS A 471 -5.12 8.96 9.78
N GLY A 472 -5.79 8.33 8.82
CA GLY A 472 -6.06 6.89 8.88
C GLY A 472 -4.75 6.10 8.82
N SER A 473 -4.67 4.97 9.52
CA SER A 473 -3.45 4.18 9.60
C SER A 473 -3.72 2.70 9.39
N SER A 474 -2.78 2.05 8.69
CA SER A 474 -2.70 0.60 8.57
C SER A 474 -2.16 -0.08 9.84
N GLU A 475 -1.67 0.69 10.81
CA GLU A 475 -0.99 0.16 11.98
C GLU A 475 -1.78 0.30 13.28
N VAL A 476 -1.55 -0.63 14.19
CA VAL A 476 -2.19 -0.67 15.51
C VAL A 476 -1.11 -0.62 16.58
N ARG A 477 -1.29 0.28 17.56
CA ARG A 477 -0.35 0.49 18.67
C ARG A 477 -0.36 -0.67 19.66
N LEU A 478 0.84 -1.04 20.13
CA LEU A 478 1.09 -2.05 21.14
C LEU A 478 1.51 -1.43 22.47
N TYR A 479 1.09 -2.09 23.56
CA TYR A 479 1.36 -1.72 24.94
C TYR A 479 1.81 -2.93 25.75
N SER A 480 2.56 -2.69 26.83
CA SER A 480 3.07 -3.73 27.73
C SER A 480 1.98 -4.38 28.59
N ASP A 481 0.82 -3.74 28.72
CA ASP A 481 -0.36 -4.28 29.39
C ASP A 481 -1.66 -3.80 28.73
N HIS A 482 -2.80 -4.30 29.19
CA HIS A 482 -4.15 -4.07 28.63
C HIS A 482 -4.72 -2.66 28.92
N SER A 483 -3.94 -1.61 28.67
CA SER A 483 -4.30 -0.20 28.83
C SER A 483 -3.47 0.70 27.92
N GLU A 484 -4.09 1.72 27.32
CA GLU A 484 -3.39 2.73 26.49
C GLU A 484 -2.45 3.63 27.32
N LYS A 485 -2.55 3.57 28.66
CA LYS A 485 -1.65 4.26 29.60
C LYS A 485 -0.43 3.41 29.99
N SER A 486 -0.40 2.14 29.62
CA SER A 486 0.74 1.26 29.89
C SER A 486 1.94 1.66 29.03
N ALA A 487 3.14 1.24 29.44
CA ALA A 487 4.34 1.52 28.68
C ALA A 487 4.26 0.91 27.27
N LEU A 488 4.88 1.57 26.30
CA LEU A 488 5.12 1.03 24.97
C LEU A 488 6.06 -0.19 25.03
N ILE A 489 6.01 -1.03 24.00
CA ILE A 489 6.87 -2.21 23.85
C ILE A 489 8.26 -1.81 23.41
N THR A 490 9.27 -2.25 24.17
CA THR A 490 10.68 -2.03 23.84
C THR A 490 11.17 -3.03 22.81
N ASP A 491 11.79 -2.53 21.74
CA ASP A 491 12.66 -3.35 20.89
C ASP A 491 14.07 -3.41 21.49
N ILE A 492 14.43 -4.59 22.01
CA ILE A 492 15.74 -4.81 22.65
C ILE A 492 16.92 -4.68 21.68
N GLY A 493 16.70 -4.82 20.38
CA GLY A 493 17.77 -4.70 19.39
C GLY A 493 18.11 -3.24 19.08
N LEU A 494 17.17 -2.32 19.24
CA LEU A 494 17.41 -0.89 19.05
C LEU A 494 18.14 -0.24 20.22
N GLY A 495 18.05 -0.83 21.43
CA GLY A 495 18.72 -0.32 22.63
C GLY A 495 18.27 1.07 23.09
N LYS A 496 17.16 1.58 22.55
CA LYS A 496 16.56 2.90 22.85
C LYS A 496 15.19 2.71 23.49
N ALA A 497 14.74 3.73 24.23
CA ALA A 497 13.38 3.74 24.75
C ALA A 497 12.37 3.91 23.61
N PRO A 498 11.25 3.15 23.59
CA PRO A 498 10.24 3.26 22.55
C PRO A 498 9.49 4.59 22.64
N THR A 499 9.06 5.10 21.49
CA THR A 499 8.42 6.41 21.32
C THR A 499 7.16 6.33 20.45
N THR A 500 6.48 7.46 20.28
CA THR A 500 5.39 7.62 19.32
C THR A 500 5.84 8.14 17.97
N ASP A 501 7.14 8.26 17.74
CA ASP A 501 7.70 8.74 16.48
C ASP A 501 7.27 7.84 15.31
N VAL A 502 6.96 8.46 14.18
CA VAL A 502 6.51 7.75 12.96
C VAL A 502 7.57 6.76 12.46
N ASN A 503 8.84 6.97 12.79
CA ASN A 503 9.94 6.05 12.45
C ASN A 503 10.26 5.03 13.54
N ASP A 504 9.54 5.02 14.66
CA ASP A 504 9.70 4.00 15.71
C ASP A 504 8.71 2.85 15.51
N LEU A 505 9.21 1.72 15.00
CA LEU A 505 8.42 0.50 14.77
C LEU A 505 8.28 -0.39 16.02
N SER A 506 8.92 -0.04 17.15
CA SER A 506 9.05 -0.95 18.31
C SER A 506 7.70 -1.43 18.84
N SER A 507 6.68 -0.57 18.75
CA SER A 507 5.39 -0.75 19.43
C SER A 507 4.19 -0.74 18.50
N ARG A 508 4.31 -1.32 17.30
CA ARG A 508 3.18 -1.34 16.36
C ARG A 508 3.18 -2.55 15.44
N VAL A 509 1.99 -2.92 15.01
CA VAL A 509 1.74 -4.01 14.06
C VAL A 509 0.96 -3.49 12.86
N SER A 510 1.28 -3.98 11.67
CA SER A 510 0.72 -3.48 10.42
C SER A 510 -0.34 -4.41 9.82
N THR A 511 -1.26 -3.83 9.06
CA THR A 511 -2.39 -4.53 8.44
C THR A 511 -1.92 -5.72 7.59
N GLY A 512 -2.64 -6.83 7.73
CA GLY A 512 -2.39 -8.12 7.08
C GLY A 512 -1.32 -8.98 7.75
N GLN A 513 -0.49 -8.43 8.64
CA GLN A 513 0.46 -9.23 9.44
C GLN A 513 -0.30 -10.16 10.38
N GLN A 514 0.27 -11.35 10.62
CA GLN A 514 -0.33 -12.39 11.45
C GLN A 514 0.49 -12.68 12.71
N TYR A 515 -0.20 -12.81 13.83
CA TYR A 515 0.42 -13.05 15.13
C TYR A 515 -0.27 -14.16 15.91
N ALA A 516 0.51 -14.93 16.66
CA ALA A 516 -0.01 -15.93 17.58
C ALA A 516 -0.56 -15.25 18.84
N VAL A 517 -1.77 -15.62 19.23
CA VAL A 517 -2.46 -15.06 20.40
C VAL A 517 -1.81 -15.60 21.68
N ALA A 518 -1.39 -14.68 22.56
CA ALA A 518 -0.75 -14.96 23.85
C ALA A 518 -1.67 -14.71 25.07
N GLY A 519 -2.83 -14.07 24.85
CA GLY A 519 -3.83 -13.79 25.88
C GLY A 519 -4.98 -12.92 25.38
N ARG A 520 -6.04 -12.80 26.17
CA ARG A 520 -7.17 -11.88 25.93
C ARG A 520 -7.65 -11.30 27.26
N TYR A 521 -8.06 -10.04 27.26
CA TYR A 521 -8.60 -9.35 28.44
C TYR A 521 -9.62 -8.28 28.00
N GLY A 522 -10.91 -8.54 28.18
CA GLY A 522 -11.96 -7.62 27.68
C GLY A 522 -11.80 -7.35 26.18
N ASP A 523 -11.67 -6.07 25.83
CA ASP A 523 -11.42 -5.60 24.46
C ASP A 523 -9.94 -5.65 24.05
N TRP A 524 -9.06 -6.29 24.82
CA TRP A 524 -7.62 -6.37 24.55
C TRP A 524 -7.20 -7.77 24.11
N THR A 525 -6.34 -7.82 23.10
CA THR A 525 -5.69 -9.06 22.64
C THR A 525 -4.19 -8.95 22.86
N ALA A 526 -3.60 -9.96 23.50
CA ALA A 526 -2.16 -10.10 23.63
C ALA A 526 -1.62 -11.02 22.52
N ILE A 527 -0.46 -10.67 21.98
CA ILE A 527 0.29 -11.44 20.98
C ILE A 527 1.72 -11.68 21.44
N TRP A 528 2.36 -12.73 20.90
CA TRP A 528 3.82 -12.88 21.02
C TRP A 528 4.51 -11.94 20.04
N TYR A 529 5.36 -11.05 20.56
CA TYR A 529 6.00 -9.97 19.81
C TYR A 529 7.38 -9.69 20.42
N LEU A 530 8.45 -9.72 19.63
CA LEU A 530 9.84 -9.47 20.06
C LEU A 530 10.27 -10.21 21.35
N GLY A 531 9.88 -11.48 21.52
CA GLY A 531 10.26 -12.26 22.70
C GLY A 531 9.45 -11.93 23.97
N GLN A 532 8.37 -11.15 23.87
CA GLN A 532 7.52 -10.74 24.99
C GLN A 532 6.03 -10.77 24.61
N LYS A 533 5.16 -10.52 25.60
CA LYS A 533 3.72 -10.30 25.34
C LYS A 533 3.50 -8.83 25.03
N ALA A 534 2.77 -8.55 23.97
CA ALA A 534 2.34 -7.21 23.60
C ALA A 534 0.82 -7.15 23.43
N TRP A 535 0.20 -6.11 23.96
CA TRP A 535 -1.25 -5.94 23.98
C TRP A 535 -1.68 -4.84 23.01
N PHE A 536 -2.74 -5.10 22.24
CA PHE A 536 -3.43 -4.08 21.47
C PHE A 536 -4.93 -4.12 21.74
N LYS A 537 -5.57 -2.96 21.56
CA LYS A 537 -7.02 -2.81 21.69
C LYS A 537 -7.69 -3.36 20.44
N ASN A 538 -8.59 -4.31 20.63
CA ASN A 538 -9.36 -5.04 19.62
C ASN A 538 -10.83 -5.17 20.05
N PRO A 539 -11.58 -4.06 20.09
CA PRO A 539 -12.94 -4.05 20.60
C PRO A 539 -13.89 -4.75 19.63
N ARG A 540 -14.88 -5.49 20.16
CA ARG A 540 -15.81 -6.26 19.30
C ARG A 540 -16.62 -5.42 18.32
N ALA A 541 -16.93 -4.17 18.69
CA ALA A 541 -17.70 -3.25 17.86
C ALA A 541 -16.90 -2.64 16.71
N ASN A 542 -15.58 -2.49 16.86
CA ASN A 542 -14.67 -2.00 15.84
C ASN A 542 -13.35 -2.80 15.87
N PRO A 543 -13.35 -4.05 15.38
CA PRO A 543 -12.21 -4.93 15.53
C PRO A 543 -10.99 -4.41 14.75
N THR A 544 -9.84 -4.38 15.42
CA THR A 544 -8.54 -4.04 14.83
C THR A 544 -7.80 -5.27 14.33
N ALA A 545 -8.32 -6.47 14.62
CA ALA A 545 -7.80 -7.72 14.08
C ALA A 545 -8.92 -8.78 13.92
N VAL A 546 -8.73 -9.69 12.97
CA VAL A 546 -9.63 -10.82 12.73
C VAL A 546 -9.01 -12.16 13.05
N GLN A 547 -9.85 -13.15 13.36
CA GLN A 547 -9.41 -14.50 13.69
C GLN A 547 -8.74 -15.15 12.49
N ALA A 548 -7.59 -15.76 12.73
CA ALA A 548 -6.86 -16.52 11.74
C ALA A 548 -6.39 -17.86 12.32
N GLY A 549 -6.12 -18.81 11.43
CA GLY A 549 -5.52 -20.09 11.74
C GLY A 549 -4.33 -20.34 10.83
N GLY A 550 -3.38 -21.14 11.31
CA GLY A 550 -2.18 -21.45 10.55
C GLY A 550 -1.25 -22.37 11.32
N ARG A 551 0.03 -22.33 10.96
CA ARG A 551 1.09 -23.05 11.65
C ARG A 551 1.96 -22.07 12.42
N VAL A 552 2.48 -22.52 13.55
CA VAL A 552 3.41 -21.78 14.38
C VAL A 552 4.62 -22.63 14.70
N VAL A 553 5.75 -21.96 14.95
CA VAL A 553 6.90 -22.56 15.62
C VAL A 553 6.89 -22.29 17.11
N THR A 554 7.41 -23.25 17.87
CA THR A 554 7.79 -23.12 19.27
C THR A 554 9.13 -23.83 19.47
N PRO A 555 9.96 -23.45 20.45
CA PRO A 555 11.17 -24.19 20.78
C PRO A 555 10.91 -25.68 20.99
N ARG A 556 11.85 -26.54 20.61
CA ARG A 556 11.81 -27.97 20.94
C ARG A 556 11.86 -28.19 22.45
N ASP A 557 11.34 -29.34 22.88
CA ASP A 557 11.37 -29.74 24.29
C ASP A 557 12.81 -29.77 24.82
N GLY A 558 13.01 -29.22 26.03
CA GLY A 558 14.33 -29.08 26.65
C GLY A 558 15.08 -27.79 26.28
N LEU A 559 14.70 -27.07 25.22
CA LEU A 559 15.30 -25.78 24.87
C LEU A 559 14.61 -24.63 25.62
N LYS A 560 15.40 -23.81 26.33
CA LYS A 560 14.90 -22.61 27.01
C LYS A 560 14.63 -21.45 26.04
N SER A 561 15.38 -21.41 24.94
CA SER A 561 15.28 -20.37 23.91
C SER A 561 15.87 -20.85 22.60
N VAL A 562 15.39 -20.31 21.48
CA VAL A 562 15.94 -20.51 20.13
C VAL A 562 16.47 -19.18 19.59
N PRO A 563 17.68 -19.14 19.00
CA PRO A 563 18.19 -17.93 18.35
C PRO A 563 17.35 -17.52 17.13
N VAL A 564 17.25 -16.22 16.91
CA VAL A 564 16.58 -15.63 15.75
C VAL A 564 17.63 -15.01 14.83
N TYR A 565 17.46 -15.14 13.52
CA TYR A 565 18.40 -14.70 12.50
C TYR A 565 17.73 -13.69 11.56
N GLY A 566 18.48 -12.67 11.12
CA GLY A 566 18.04 -11.72 10.09
C GLY A 566 18.20 -12.24 8.66
N ARG A 567 18.94 -13.34 8.49
CA ARG A 567 19.21 -14.02 7.21
C ARG A 567 19.29 -15.52 7.41
N ALA A 568 18.74 -16.30 6.48
CA ALA A 568 18.84 -17.76 6.48
C ALA A 568 20.04 -18.20 5.63
N TYR A 569 21.25 -18.00 6.16
CA TYR A 569 22.50 -18.37 5.49
C TYR A 569 22.88 -19.85 5.72
N PRO A 570 23.59 -20.46 4.76
CA PRO A 570 24.00 -21.86 4.86
C PRO A 570 25.10 -22.07 5.90
N GLU A 571 25.21 -23.29 6.42
CA GLU A 571 26.31 -23.68 7.29
C GLU A 571 27.68 -23.60 6.58
N ALA A 572 28.76 -23.34 7.33
CA ALA A 572 30.10 -23.11 6.77
C ALA A 572 30.59 -24.26 5.86
N SER A 573 30.20 -25.50 6.13
CA SER A 573 30.54 -26.67 5.32
C SER A 573 29.88 -26.73 3.95
N ALA A 574 28.89 -25.88 3.67
CA ALA A 574 28.23 -25.81 2.37
C ALA A 574 29.03 -24.99 1.34
N TYR A 575 29.95 -24.14 1.81
CA TYR A 575 30.70 -23.24 0.95
C TYR A 575 31.77 -23.99 0.17
N PRO A 576 31.80 -23.88 -1.17
CA PRO A 576 32.82 -24.51 -1.99
C PRO A 576 34.17 -23.81 -1.84
N ALA A 577 35.25 -24.47 -2.25
CA ALA A 577 36.57 -23.87 -2.30
C ALA A 577 36.56 -22.58 -3.15
N GLY A 578 37.18 -21.52 -2.63
CA GLY A 578 37.22 -20.20 -3.28
C GLY A 578 36.07 -19.25 -2.95
N VAL A 579 35.02 -19.71 -2.26
CA VAL A 579 33.94 -18.84 -1.76
C VAL A 579 34.06 -18.70 -0.24
N PRO A 580 34.37 -17.51 0.29
CA PRO A 580 34.46 -17.30 1.73
C PRO A 580 33.13 -17.59 2.44
N ALA A 581 33.20 -18.46 3.45
CA ALA A 581 32.04 -18.77 4.29
C ALA A 581 31.54 -17.52 5.02
N GLN A 582 30.24 -17.24 4.91
CA GLN A 582 29.60 -16.16 5.64
C GLN A 582 29.19 -16.64 7.03
N GLU A 583 29.36 -15.77 8.03
CA GLU A 583 29.00 -16.12 9.41
C GLU A 583 27.48 -16.22 9.58
N VAL A 584 27.03 -17.32 10.20
CA VAL A 584 25.64 -17.47 10.65
C VAL A 584 25.48 -16.81 12.01
N SER A 585 25.25 -15.50 12.00
CA SER A 585 25.19 -14.67 13.20
C SER A 585 23.74 -14.48 13.67
N PRO A 586 23.38 -14.90 14.90
CA PRO A 586 22.06 -14.61 15.45
C PRO A 586 21.94 -13.13 15.83
N LEU A 587 20.71 -12.62 15.73
CA LEU A 587 20.29 -11.33 16.28
C LEU A 587 20.22 -11.40 17.81
N PRO A 588 20.13 -10.27 18.55
CA PRO A 588 19.96 -10.29 20.01
C PRO A 588 18.60 -10.86 20.45
N TYR A 589 17.73 -11.18 19.49
CA TYR A 589 16.39 -11.73 19.71
C TYR A 589 16.39 -13.25 19.93
N LYS A 590 15.39 -13.71 20.69
CA LYS A 590 15.17 -15.13 20.99
C LYS A 590 13.69 -15.46 20.99
N VAL A 591 13.36 -16.65 20.49
CA VAL A 591 12.07 -17.31 20.75
C VAL A 591 12.20 -18.06 22.07
N LEU A 592 11.49 -17.62 23.11
CA LEU A 592 11.57 -18.25 24.44
C LEU A 592 10.64 -19.46 24.57
N ALA A 593 10.96 -20.37 25.49
CA ALA A 593 10.11 -21.51 25.80
C ALA A 593 8.66 -21.07 26.13
N GLY A 594 7.68 -21.75 25.53
CA GLY A 594 6.25 -21.41 25.67
C GLY A 594 5.73 -20.34 24.70
N GLN A 595 6.60 -19.70 23.92
CA GLN A 595 6.20 -18.75 22.89
C GLN A 595 5.87 -19.43 21.57
N LYS A 596 5.00 -18.79 20.79
CA LYS A 596 4.57 -19.26 19.46
C LYS A 596 4.73 -18.12 18.46
N TYR A 597 5.27 -18.40 17.28
CA TYR A 597 5.38 -17.41 16.19
C TYR A 597 4.86 -18.00 14.88
N VAL A 598 4.12 -17.19 14.12
CA VAL A 598 3.54 -17.60 12.83
C VAL A 598 4.66 -17.91 11.85
N ILE A 599 4.55 -19.03 11.13
CA ILE A 599 5.53 -19.39 10.11
C ILE A 599 5.10 -18.93 8.72
N GLY A 600 6.06 -18.49 7.91
CA GLY A 600 5.95 -18.37 6.47
C GLY A 600 6.57 -19.58 5.77
N ALA A 601 7.40 -19.33 4.75
CA ALA A 601 8.07 -20.38 3.99
C ALA A 601 9.13 -21.14 4.84
N GLN A 602 9.26 -22.43 4.54
CA GLN A 602 10.41 -23.24 4.94
C GLN A 602 11.39 -23.29 3.77
N GLN A 603 12.66 -22.99 4.01
CA GLN A 603 13.65 -22.88 2.94
C GLN A 603 15.03 -23.34 3.41
N PRO A 604 15.88 -23.85 2.49
CA PRO A 604 17.28 -24.12 2.81
C PRO A 604 18.04 -22.81 3.07
N GLY A 605 19.10 -22.92 3.85
CA GLY A 605 20.08 -21.84 3.96
C GLY A 605 20.68 -21.55 2.59
N GLN A 606 20.67 -20.28 2.17
CA GLN A 606 21.20 -19.87 0.87
C GLN A 606 21.95 -18.56 0.95
N TYR A 607 22.98 -18.45 0.12
CA TYR A 607 23.76 -17.23 -0.07
C TYR A 607 24.16 -17.09 -1.54
N TYR A 608 23.85 -15.96 -2.15
CA TYR A 608 24.32 -15.65 -3.49
C TYR A 608 25.67 -14.94 -3.40
N TYR A 609 26.76 -15.62 -3.76
CA TYR A 609 28.08 -15.00 -3.86
C TYR A 609 28.19 -14.29 -5.20
N ALA A 610 28.09 -12.96 -5.19
CA ALA A 610 28.26 -12.08 -6.34
C ALA A 610 29.05 -10.84 -5.89
N VAL A 611 30.37 -10.94 -5.94
CA VAL A 611 31.28 -9.89 -5.44
C VAL A 611 32.18 -9.34 -6.55
N THR A 612 31.89 -9.69 -7.80
CA THR A 612 32.68 -9.34 -8.99
C THR A 612 31.77 -8.77 -10.07
N PHE A 613 32.33 -7.96 -10.96
CA PHE A 613 31.57 -7.44 -12.11
C PHE A 613 31.17 -8.54 -13.11
N ASN A 614 32.05 -9.53 -13.32
CA ASN A 614 31.74 -10.66 -14.22
C ASN A 614 31.11 -11.82 -13.45
N THR A 615 30.20 -12.54 -14.11
CA THR A 615 29.45 -13.65 -13.50
C THR A 615 30.23 -14.95 -13.35
N ASP A 616 31.48 -15.03 -13.84
CA ASP A 616 32.27 -16.27 -13.84
C ASP A 616 32.48 -16.85 -12.45
N ALA A 617 32.60 -15.99 -11.43
CA ALA A 617 32.75 -16.36 -10.03
C ALA A 617 31.41 -16.44 -9.27
N HIS A 618 30.30 -16.04 -9.88
CA HIS A 618 29.01 -15.95 -9.18
C HIS A 618 28.46 -17.33 -8.87
N ARG A 619 28.08 -17.59 -7.61
CA ARG A 619 27.60 -18.91 -7.18
C ARG A 619 26.49 -18.78 -6.15
N VAL A 620 25.42 -19.56 -6.32
CA VAL A 620 24.43 -19.76 -5.26
C VAL A 620 24.91 -20.90 -4.38
N VAL A 621 25.30 -20.58 -3.14
CA VAL A 621 25.64 -21.58 -2.12
C VAL A 621 24.34 -22.01 -1.44
N THR A 622 24.03 -23.31 -1.46
CA THR A 622 22.86 -23.88 -0.78
C THR A 622 23.32 -24.88 0.27
N GLY A 623 22.91 -24.64 1.52
CA GLY A 623 23.21 -25.49 2.67
C GLY A 623 22.16 -26.57 2.90
N LYS A 624 22.45 -27.46 3.85
CA LYS A 624 21.52 -28.50 4.32
C LYS A 624 20.65 -28.03 5.48
N ASP A 625 21.10 -27.02 6.23
CA ASP A 625 20.27 -26.43 7.29
C ASP A 625 19.01 -25.81 6.69
N LEU A 626 17.86 -26.15 7.26
CA LEU A 626 16.57 -25.57 6.89
C LEU A 626 16.17 -24.50 7.90
N TYR A 627 15.50 -23.46 7.40
CA TYR A 627 14.99 -22.35 8.19
C TYR A 627 13.50 -22.18 7.97
N TYR A 628 12.79 -21.78 9.02
CA TYR A 628 11.45 -21.21 8.91
C TYR A 628 11.55 -19.70 8.96
N GLN A 629 10.93 -19.02 7.99
CA GLN A 629 10.57 -17.62 8.14
C GLN A 629 9.48 -17.49 9.21
N ILE A 630 9.57 -16.47 10.04
CA ILE A 630 8.59 -16.17 11.09
C ILE A 630 8.23 -14.68 11.09
N GLN A 631 6.98 -14.35 11.46
CA GLN A 631 6.64 -12.98 11.87
C GLN A 631 7.20 -12.75 13.28
N PHE A 632 8.17 -11.84 13.44
CA PHE A 632 8.84 -11.58 14.72
C PHE A 632 8.96 -10.07 14.95
N GLY A 633 8.08 -9.53 15.79
CA GLY A 633 7.92 -8.08 15.93
C GLY A 633 7.19 -7.49 14.72
N HIS A 634 7.59 -6.30 14.30
CA HIS A 634 7.10 -5.68 13.07
C HIS A 634 7.63 -6.37 11.80
N ARG A 635 8.71 -7.15 11.93
CA ARG A 635 9.50 -7.68 10.81
C ARG A 635 9.32 -9.18 10.61
N VAL A 636 9.75 -9.68 9.46
CA VAL A 636 10.04 -11.11 9.29
C VAL A 636 11.42 -11.43 9.89
N ALA A 637 11.64 -12.68 10.27
CA ALA A 637 12.94 -13.18 10.71
C ALA A 637 13.03 -14.69 10.44
N PHE A 638 14.16 -15.31 10.77
CA PHE A 638 14.39 -16.73 10.51
C PHE A 638 14.79 -17.49 11.77
N VAL A 639 14.35 -18.74 11.89
CA VAL A 639 14.79 -19.69 12.92
C VAL A 639 15.17 -21.02 12.27
N ARG A 640 16.20 -21.69 12.78
CA ARG A 640 16.60 -23.02 12.28
C ARG A 640 15.50 -24.03 12.57
N ALA A 641 15.11 -24.81 11.57
CA ALA A 641 14.10 -25.86 11.70
C ALA A 641 14.53 -26.98 12.67
N ALA A 642 15.84 -27.16 12.86
CA ALA A 642 16.39 -28.10 13.83
C ALA A 642 16.05 -27.73 15.29
N ASP A 643 15.83 -26.45 15.60
CA ASP A 643 15.67 -25.96 16.98
C ASP A 643 14.20 -25.79 17.40
N VAL A 644 13.27 -25.91 16.45
CA VAL A 644 11.85 -25.69 16.67
C VAL A 644 11.01 -26.90 16.30
N ARG A 645 9.80 -26.96 16.86
CA ARG A 645 8.72 -27.82 16.36
C ARG A 645 7.65 -26.95 15.73
N VAL A 646 7.05 -27.46 14.66
CA VAL A 646 5.88 -26.86 14.00
C VAL A 646 4.62 -27.51 14.54
N GLN A 647 3.62 -26.69 14.88
CA GLN A 647 2.33 -27.16 15.36
C GLN A 647 1.19 -26.27 14.82
N PRO A 648 -0.05 -26.76 14.80
CA PRO A 648 -1.22 -25.91 14.53
C PRO A 648 -1.27 -24.76 15.53
N SER A 649 -1.69 -23.57 15.11
CA SER A 649 -1.77 -22.40 15.99
C SER A 649 -2.78 -22.56 17.14
N GLY A 650 -3.87 -23.28 16.90
CA GLY A 650 -4.94 -23.53 17.88
C GLY A 650 -4.65 -24.62 18.91
N SER A 651 -3.50 -25.30 18.83
CA SER A 651 -3.14 -26.42 19.72
C SER A 651 -2.67 -25.98 21.11
#